data_AF-A0A2V5Q245-F1
#
_entry.id   AF-A0A2V5Q245-F1
#
_cell.length_a   1.000
_cell.length_b   1.000
_cell.length_c   1.000
_cell.angle_alpha   90.00
_cell.angle_beta   90.00
_cell.angle_gamma   90.00
#
_symmetry.space_group_name_H-M   'P 1'
#
loop_
_entity.id
_entity.type
_entity.pdbx_description
1 polymer ?
#
loop_
_entity_poly.entity_id
_entity_poly.type
_entity_poly.pdbx_seq_one_letter_code
_entity_poly.pdbx_strand_id
1 'polypeptide(L)'
;MAQKTKSSGISAGRIVLVVLLVTILSFTTRAERINQEGRILGPPPVATTPILFNTSAGDAIVSAMQIMPRDSAWNEDISQRPLLPNSSAIIAQVVSDLAVNRRTLRPFYEMNYALVPDNQPRLTIPFFNYPDESDLDGGTFPNGSYPIPPNLPIETWPKGTGNLTLQQWQQDVNNTGGDRHAIIVAPGAGAIWETWLTRLTPNGWEASNGAKFDLNSNALRPAGWTSGDAAGLPMFPALVRYDECRRGMVEHAMRLVVAKSRREYIYPARHFASSIPATSVNYPAMGQRVRLKAGFVIPENWTIEEKAVLRAFKKYGAIVADNGNFFSISVCPDDRFANNAFDHLSTITIDNFEVISTTGPEEGPRSPGAPTVEAGPDQFIEFPANAMLNGIVNAPLGNAAIQWQLYSGPAGVTFADSSHAITTASFNQPGTYTLMLSANDSVHTVAYDALVVHVTGRASMGNISTRMDVRTGQNVSIGGFIIAGNVPKNVIVRAIGPSLASLGLQGALADPTLELRDSSGNVLLTNDNWKDTQEQAIRDTMLAPSNDLESAIVTSLPPGAYTAVMSGKNNTTGIGLVEVYDLQHGPTSKLANISTRGSVGNGQNVMIGGLILLGPDPAKILFRAIGPSLAGGGIQSALADPQLDLFDGQGTRIGTNNNWRDSQQTLIQDTGAAPEDDAESAILSDLAPGSYTAVVSGVNGGTGTALIEAYYLQ
;
A
#
# COMPACT_ATOMS: atom_id res chain seq x y z
N MET A 1 73.52 -10.81 -32.88
CA MET A 1 73.56 -9.40 -33.31
C MET A 1 72.61 -8.60 -32.43
N ALA A 2 73.14 -7.53 -31.83
CA ALA A 2 72.48 -6.46 -31.06
C ALA A 2 71.69 -6.82 -29.79
N GLN A 3 72.40 -6.84 -28.65
CA GLN A 3 71.86 -6.61 -27.30
C GLN A 3 71.43 -5.14 -27.16
N LYS A 4 70.24 -4.89 -26.59
CA LYS A 4 69.79 -3.55 -26.16
C LYS A 4 69.93 -3.39 -24.65
N THR A 5 70.41 -2.20 -24.30
CA THR A 5 70.95 -1.72 -23.04
C THR A 5 69.91 -1.36 -21.98
N LYS A 6 70.31 -1.57 -20.71
CA LYS A 6 69.68 -1.04 -19.49
C LYS A 6 69.93 0.47 -19.34
N SER A 7 68.98 1.17 -18.73
CA SER A 7 69.30 2.21 -17.73
C SER A 7 68.10 2.42 -16.79
N SER A 8 68.38 2.36 -15.49
CA SER A 8 67.48 2.69 -14.37
C SER A 8 68.11 3.83 -13.55
N GLY A 9 67.31 4.80 -13.10
CA GLY A 9 67.72 5.87 -12.17
C GLY A 9 66.87 7.15 -12.35
N ILE A 10 65.69 7.31 -11.71
CA ILE A 10 65.36 7.84 -10.36
C ILE A 10 64.75 9.27 -10.38
N SER A 11 63.60 9.37 -9.70
CA SER A 11 62.89 10.48 -9.02
C SER A 11 62.26 11.67 -9.77
N ALA A 12 60.92 11.69 -9.74
CA ALA A 12 60.04 12.80 -9.33
C ALA A 12 58.67 12.14 -9.01
N GLY A 13 57.94 12.37 -7.92
CA GLY A 13 57.62 13.65 -7.30
C GLY A 13 56.12 13.91 -7.47
N ARG A 14 55.29 13.23 -6.65
CA ARG A 14 53.88 13.48 -6.28
C ARG A 14 52.97 14.30 -7.22
N ILE A 15 51.97 13.63 -7.80
CA ILE A 15 50.62 14.19 -8.02
C ILE A 15 49.62 13.17 -7.47
N VAL A 16 48.96 13.51 -6.36
CA VAL A 16 47.85 12.74 -5.79
C VAL A 16 46.59 13.20 -6.52
N LEU A 17 46.09 12.38 -7.43
CA LEU A 17 44.74 12.54 -7.98
C LEU A 17 43.79 11.71 -7.10
N VAL A 18 43.09 12.37 -6.17
CA VAL A 18 41.99 11.76 -5.42
C VAL A 18 40.83 11.58 -6.39
N VAL A 19 40.70 10.39 -6.96
CA VAL A 19 39.47 9.98 -7.64
C VAL A 19 38.46 9.65 -6.55
N LEU A 20 37.57 10.60 -6.26
CA LEU A 20 36.41 10.38 -5.41
C LEU A 20 35.48 9.43 -6.17
N LEU A 21 35.55 8.14 -5.86
CA LEU A 21 34.61 7.14 -6.34
C LEU A 21 33.27 7.40 -5.64
N VAL A 22 32.43 8.26 -6.24
CA VAL A 22 31.02 8.36 -5.84
C VAL A 22 30.36 7.07 -6.29
N THR A 23 30.29 6.08 -5.41
CA THR A 23 29.34 4.97 -5.53
C THR A 23 27.94 5.56 -5.52
N ILE A 24 27.41 5.83 -6.70
CA ILE A 24 25.97 5.94 -6.92
C ILE A 24 25.43 4.56 -6.54
N LEU A 25 24.86 4.46 -5.33
CA LEU A 25 23.93 3.40 -4.97
C LEU A 25 22.80 3.49 -5.99
N SER A 26 22.93 2.69 -7.05
CA SER A 26 21.83 2.42 -7.95
C SER A 26 20.80 1.69 -7.09
N PHE A 27 19.75 2.38 -6.68
CA PHE A 27 18.53 1.72 -6.25
C PHE A 27 18.03 0.96 -7.48
N THR A 28 18.48 -0.29 -7.64
CA THR A 28 17.78 -1.24 -8.51
C THR A 28 16.42 -1.41 -7.87
N THR A 29 15.43 -0.67 -8.37
CA THR A 29 14.01 -0.96 -8.13
C THR A 29 13.84 -2.43 -8.46
N ARG A 30 13.68 -3.28 -7.45
CA ARG A 30 13.37 -4.69 -7.70
C ARG A 30 12.00 -4.66 -8.36
N ALA A 31 11.93 -5.13 -9.62
CA ALA A 31 10.66 -5.35 -10.30
C ALA A 31 9.70 -6.06 -9.34
N GLU A 32 8.47 -5.57 -9.27
CA GLU A 32 7.49 -6.05 -8.32
C GLU A 32 7.21 -7.54 -8.56
N ARG A 33 7.26 -8.36 -7.51
CA ARG A 33 6.90 -9.78 -7.62
C ARG A 33 5.38 -9.88 -7.68
N ILE A 34 4.79 -9.89 -8.87
CA ILE A 34 3.34 -10.09 -9.02
C ILE A 34 3.03 -11.60 -9.12
N ASN A 35 1.85 -12.09 -8.75
CA ASN A 35 1.47 -13.49 -8.99
C ASN A 35 0.57 -13.64 -10.24
N GLN A 36 0.13 -14.85 -10.55
CA GLN A 36 -0.80 -15.14 -11.64
C GLN A 36 -2.15 -14.40 -11.55
N GLU A 37 -2.57 -13.98 -10.34
CA GLU A 37 -3.79 -13.21 -10.11
C GLU A 37 -3.60 -11.70 -10.24
N GLY A 38 -2.38 -11.21 -10.52
CA GLY A 38 -2.10 -9.79 -10.53
C GLY A 38 -1.91 -9.20 -9.13
N ARG A 39 -1.71 -10.05 -8.10
CA ARG A 39 -1.44 -9.62 -6.73
C ARG A 39 0.04 -9.38 -6.53
N ILE A 40 0.40 -8.18 -6.07
CA ILE A 40 1.78 -7.87 -5.67
C ILE A 40 2.14 -8.67 -4.42
N LEU A 41 3.15 -9.51 -4.55
CA LEU A 41 3.78 -10.29 -3.49
C LEU A 41 4.86 -9.42 -2.84
N GLY A 42 4.67 -9.12 -1.55
CA GLY A 42 5.71 -8.49 -0.74
C GLY A 42 6.96 -9.39 -0.61
N PRO A 43 8.03 -8.89 0.02
CA PRO A 43 9.16 -9.73 0.39
C PRO A 43 8.67 -10.82 1.35
N PRO A 44 8.92 -12.12 1.08
CA PRO A 44 8.46 -13.17 1.96
C PRO A 44 9.22 -13.10 3.28
N PRO A 45 8.54 -13.09 4.44
CA PRO A 45 9.19 -13.26 5.73
C PRO A 45 10.04 -14.55 5.74
N VAL A 46 11.20 -14.50 6.38
CA VAL A 46 12.07 -15.67 6.50
C VAL A 46 11.63 -16.51 7.69
N ALA A 47 11.32 -17.80 7.47
CA ALA A 47 11.14 -18.74 8.57
C ALA A 47 12.49 -18.98 9.26
N THR A 48 12.58 -18.69 10.55
CA THR A 48 13.78 -18.94 11.38
C THR A 48 13.63 -20.15 12.30
N THR A 49 12.39 -20.59 12.52
CA THR A 49 12.01 -21.81 13.25
C THR A 49 10.81 -22.46 12.55
N PRO A 50 10.49 -23.72 12.84
CA PRO A 50 9.29 -24.35 12.30
C PRO A 50 8.00 -23.63 12.71
N ILE A 51 7.14 -23.34 11.74
CA ILE A 51 5.88 -22.60 11.91
C ILE A 51 4.71 -23.46 11.42
N LEU A 52 3.65 -23.55 12.21
CA LEU A 52 2.42 -24.25 11.82
C LEU A 52 1.55 -23.41 10.87
N PHE A 53 0.87 -24.09 9.96
CA PHE A 53 -0.07 -23.50 8.99
C PHE A 53 -1.13 -22.59 9.62
N ASN A 54 -1.63 -22.93 10.81
CA ASN A 54 -2.72 -22.23 11.49
C ASN A 54 -2.26 -21.02 12.32
N THR A 55 -1.25 -20.28 11.84
CA THR A 55 -0.68 -19.12 12.53
C THR A 55 -0.59 -17.91 11.61
N SER A 56 -0.65 -16.70 12.17
CA SER A 56 -0.48 -15.46 11.40
C SER A 56 0.91 -15.34 10.75
N ALA A 57 1.95 -15.89 11.38
CA ALA A 57 3.28 -15.99 10.79
C ALA A 57 3.30 -16.91 9.57
N GLY A 58 2.58 -18.04 9.65
CA GLY A 58 2.36 -18.94 8.51
C GLY A 58 1.67 -18.21 7.35
N ASP A 59 0.56 -17.53 7.62
CA ASP A 59 -0.20 -16.75 6.64
C ASP A 59 0.67 -15.68 5.96
N ALA A 60 1.48 -14.94 6.73
CA ALA A 60 2.36 -13.90 6.21
C ALA A 60 3.42 -14.45 5.24
N ILE A 61 3.91 -15.66 5.48
CA ILE A 61 4.85 -16.34 4.57
C ILE A 61 4.14 -16.80 3.31
N VAL A 62 3.10 -17.63 3.44
CA VAL A 62 2.45 -18.25 2.27
C VAL A 62 1.75 -17.22 1.37
N SER A 63 1.23 -16.12 1.94
CA SER A 63 0.65 -15.02 1.16
C SER A 63 1.69 -14.28 0.31
N ALA A 64 2.98 -14.31 0.68
CA ALA A 64 4.06 -13.68 -0.08
C ALA A 64 4.77 -14.64 -1.06
N MET A 65 4.36 -15.92 -1.08
CA MET A 65 4.92 -16.93 -1.97
C MET A 65 4.22 -16.94 -3.33
N GLN A 66 5.00 -17.22 -4.36
CA GLN A 66 4.48 -17.74 -5.63
C GLN A 66 4.55 -19.26 -5.50
N ILE A 67 3.41 -19.92 -5.28
CA ILE A 67 3.34 -21.38 -5.13
C ILE A 67 3.14 -21.96 -6.53
N MET A 68 4.14 -22.72 -7.00
CA MET A 68 4.27 -23.16 -8.39
C MET A 68 4.49 -21.99 -9.38
N PRO A 69 5.15 -22.20 -10.52
CA PRO A 69 5.28 -21.18 -11.56
C PRO A 69 3.94 -20.55 -12.00
N ARG A 70 3.94 -19.30 -12.48
CA ARG A 70 2.72 -18.61 -12.93
C ARG A 70 2.02 -19.31 -14.11
N ASP A 71 2.80 -20.01 -14.93
CA ASP A 71 2.33 -20.83 -16.06
C ASP A 71 2.08 -22.29 -15.66
N SER A 72 2.23 -22.65 -14.39
CA SER A 72 2.01 -24.01 -13.91
C SER A 72 0.57 -24.44 -14.14
N ALA A 73 0.37 -25.75 -14.33
CA ALA A 73 -0.97 -26.33 -14.37
C ALA A 73 -1.80 -25.86 -13.15
N TRP A 74 -1.21 -25.84 -11.94
CA TRP A 74 -1.91 -25.39 -10.73
C TRP A 74 -2.46 -23.96 -10.82
N ASN A 75 -1.80 -23.09 -11.57
CA ASN A 75 -2.07 -21.66 -11.65
C ASN A 75 -2.76 -21.25 -12.97
N GLU A 76 -3.12 -22.23 -13.81
CA GLU A 76 -3.77 -21.98 -15.09
C GLU A 76 -5.23 -21.57 -14.95
N ASP A 77 -5.60 -20.43 -15.52
CA ASP A 77 -7.00 -20.06 -15.76
C ASP A 77 -7.61 -20.97 -16.84
N ILE A 78 -8.56 -21.80 -16.42
CA ILE A 78 -9.32 -22.72 -17.28
C ILE A 78 -10.74 -22.24 -17.54
N SER A 79 -11.13 -21.03 -17.13
CA SER A 79 -12.51 -20.53 -17.21
C SER A 79 -13.03 -20.47 -18.64
N GLN A 80 -12.15 -20.23 -19.62
CA GLN A 80 -12.46 -20.20 -21.06
C GLN A 80 -12.04 -21.46 -21.82
N ARG A 81 -11.52 -22.49 -21.12
CA ARG A 81 -11.15 -23.76 -21.79
C ARG A 81 -12.38 -24.46 -22.36
N PRO A 82 -12.26 -25.10 -23.53
CA PRO A 82 -13.36 -25.85 -24.12
C PRO A 82 -13.70 -27.08 -23.28
N LEU A 83 -14.97 -27.48 -23.29
CA LEU A 83 -15.41 -28.72 -22.67
C LEU A 83 -14.73 -29.92 -23.32
N LEU A 84 -14.49 -30.97 -22.54
CA LEU A 84 -14.15 -32.27 -23.10
C LEU A 84 -15.39 -32.84 -23.81
N PRO A 85 -15.30 -33.41 -25.02
CA PRO A 85 -16.48 -33.85 -25.78
C PRO A 85 -17.41 -34.81 -25.03
N ASN A 86 -16.89 -35.67 -24.16
CA ASN A 86 -17.66 -36.59 -23.33
C ASN A 86 -17.87 -36.12 -21.88
N SER A 87 -17.74 -34.81 -21.60
CA SER A 87 -17.87 -34.21 -20.27
C SER A 87 -19.14 -34.64 -19.52
N SER A 88 -20.31 -34.57 -20.17
CA SER A 88 -21.58 -35.00 -19.56
C SER A 88 -21.61 -36.48 -19.20
N ALA A 89 -20.97 -37.34 -20.00
CA ALA A 89 -20.89 -38.77 -19.72
C ALA A 89 -19.97 -39.05 -18.52
N ILE A 90 -18.86 -38.31 -18.39
CA ILE A 90 -17.97 -38.42 -17.22
C ILE A 90 -18.68 -37.97 -15.94
N ILE A 91 -19.37 -36.83 -15.97
CA ILE A 91 -20.13 -36.34 -14.81
C ILE A 91 -21.22 -37.34 -14.39
N ALA A 92 -21.97 -37.89 -15.35
CA ALA A 92 -22.96 -38.93 -15.06
C ALA A 92 -22.32 -40.20 -14.45
N GLN A 93 -21.14 -40.60 -14.94
CA GLN A 93 -20.39 -41.73 -14.38
C GLN A 93 -19.99 -41.47 -12.92
N VAL A 94 -19.38 -40.31 -12.63
CA VAL A 94 -19.00 -39.89 -11.27
C VAL A 94 -20.19 -39.89 -10.31
N VAL A 95 -21.35 -39.39 -10.75
CA VAL A 95 -22.60 -39.43 -9.96
C VAL A 95 -23.04 -40.87 -9.70
N SER A 96 -22.96 -41.75 -10.71
CA SER A 96 -23.41 -43.15 -10.61
C SER A 96 -22.53 -44.00 -9.70
N ASP A 97 -21.23 -43.68 -9.61
CA ASP A 97 -20.29 -44.39 -8.75
C ASP A 97 -20.47 -44.08 -7.25
N LEU A 98 -21.22 -43.02 -6.94
CA LEU A 98 -21.46 -42.56 -5.57
C LEU A 98 -22.84 -42.98 -5.06
N ALA A 99 -22.88 -43.35 -3.77
CA ALA A 99 -24.11 -43.50 -3.00
C ALA A 99 -24.92 -42.19 -3.04
N VAL A 100 -26.25 -42.29 -3.00
CA VAL A 100 -27.16 -41.14 -3.18
C VAL A 100 -26.85 -39.96 -2.25
N ASN A 101 -26.49 -40.24 -0.99
CA ASN A 101 -26.14 -39.23 0.02
C ASN A 101 -24.72 -38.65 -0.12
N ARG A 102 -23.97 -39.00 -1.17
CA ARG A 102 -22.61 -38.53 -1.44
C ARG A 102 -22.48 -37.83 -2.80
N ARG A 103 -23.60 -37.53 -3.47
CA ARG A 103 -23.65 -36.90 -4.80
C ARG A 103 -23.55 -35.36 -4.76
N THR A 104 -22.81 -34.84 -3.80
CA THR A 104 -22.58 -33.40 -3.62
C THR A 104 -21.10 -33.14 -3.32
N LEU A 105 -20.65 -31.91 -3.56
CA LEU A 105 -19.30 -31.47 -3.22
C LEU A 105 -19.07 -31.57 -1.71
N ARG A 106 -17.95 -32.16 -1.30
CA ARG A 106 -17.57 -32.24 0.11
C ARG A 106 -16.25 -31.52 0.39
N PRO A 107 -16.23 -30.54 1.30
CA PRO A 107 -14.97 -30.07 1.88
C PRO A 107 -14.43 -31.15 2.82
N PHE A 108 -13.25 -31.68 2.54
CA PHE A 108 -12.61 -32.65 3.43
C PHE A 108 -11.44 -31.98 4.15
N TYR A 109 -11.58 -31.81 5.47
CA TYR A 109 -10.53 -31.28 6.34
C TYR A 109 -9.43 -32.33 6.53
N GLU A 110 -8.55 -32.42 5.55
CA GLU A 110 -7.67 -33.56 5.30
C GLU A 110 -6.22 -33.17 5.60
N MET A 111 -5.51 -32.57 4.64
CA MET A 111 -4.07 -32.36 4.72
C MET A 111 -3.70 -31.00 5.33
N ASN A 112 -2.58 -30.97 6.03
CA ASN A 112 -2.00 -29.81 6.69
C ASN A 112 -0.48 -29.74 6.42
N TYR A 113 0.16 -28.65 6.81
CA TYR A 113 1.59 -28.45 6.55
C TYR A 113 2.31 -27.73 7.69
N ALA A 114 3.63 -27.91 7.76
CA ALA A 114 4.53 -27.07 8.54
C ALA A 114 5.53 -26.36 7.62
N LEU A 115 5.77 -25.08 7.90
CA LEU A 115 6.84 -24.30 7.28
C LEU A 115 8.12 -24.51 8.09
N VAL A 116 9.26 -24.69 7.43
CA VAL A 116 10.56 -24.90 8.07
C VAL A 116 11.61 -23.92 7.57
N PRO A 117 12.61 -23.54 8.38
CA PRO A 117 13.74 -22.75 7.89
C PRO A 117 14.57 -23.56 6.89
N ASP A 118 15.28 -22.90 5.98
CA ASP A 118 16.10 -23.57 4.95
C ASP A 118 17.21 -24.46 5.53
N ASN A 119 17.65 -24.16 6.76
CA ASN A 119 18.64 -24.93 7.51
C ASN A 119 18.02 -25.94 8.49
N GLN A 120 16.74 -26.29 8.35
CA GLN A 120 16.06 -27.27 9.19
C GLN A 120 16.85 -28.59 9.24
N PRO A 121 17.18 -29.10 10.44
CA PRO A 121 17.83 -30.40 10.59
C PRO A 121 17.07 -31.52 9.88
N ARG A 122 17.81 -32.35 9.15
CA ARG A 122 17.27 -33.48 8.40
C ARG A 122 17.32 -34.76 9.24
N LEU A 123 16.27 -35.57 9.15
CA LEU A 123 16.15 -36.86 9.82
C LEU A 123 16.09 -37.98 8.79
N THR A 124 16.66 -39.13 9.15
CA THR A 124 16.47 -40.36 8.39
C THR A 124 15.02 -40.81 8.52
N ILE A 125 14.38 -41.13 7.39
CA ILE A 125 13.02 -41.65 7.32
C ILE A 125 12.98 -42.91 6.44
N PRO A 126 12.76 -44.11 7.00
CA PRO A 126 12.58 -45.33 6.20
C PRO A 126 11.27 -45.32 5.43
N PHE A 127 11.32 -45.76 4.17
CA PHE A 127 10.14 -46.02 3.33
C PHE A 127 9.87 -47.53 3.22
N PHE A 128 8.64 -47.97 3.48
CA PHE A 128 8.34 -49.40 3.62
C PHE A 128 7.41 -50.02 2.56
N ASN A 129 6.59 -49.23 1.86
CA ASN A 129 5.68 -49.76 0.82
C ASN A 129 6.13 -49.40 -0.60
N TYR A 130 6.54 -48.14 -0.83
CA TYR A 130 6.99 -47.66 -2.14
C TYR A 130 8.36 -46.98 -2.06
N PRO A 131 9.40 -47.63 -1.51
CA PRO A 131 10.74 -47.04 -1.42
C PRO A 131 11.39 -46.80 -2.80
N ASP A 132 10.98 -47.56 -3.82
CA ASP A 132 11.43 -47.47 -5.20
C ASP A 132 10.74 -46.36 -6.00
N GLU A 133 9.61 -45.85 -5.51
CA GLU A 133 8.92 -44.66 -6.03
C GLU A 133 9.08 -43.46 -5.09
N SER A 134 10.16 -43.41 -4.30
CA SER A 134 10.41 -42.34 -3.31
C SER A 134 11.67 -41.53 -3.60
N ASP A 135 11.61 -40.22 -3.35
CA ASP A 135 12.78 -39.35 -3.42
C ASP A 135 13.58 -39.46 -2.12
N LEU A 136 14.80 -40.00 -2.17
CA LEU A 136 15.62 -40.15 -0.96
C LEU A 136 16.27 -38.83 -0.50
N ASP A 137 16.43 -37.88 -1.42
CA ASP A 137 16.98 -36.53 -1.22
C ASP A 137 18.25 -36.46 -0.34
N GLY A 138 19.26 -37.26 -0.71
CA GLY A 138 20.53 -37.38 0.03
C GLY A 138 20.57 -38.52 1.05
N GLY A 139 19.46 -39.24 1.22
CA GLY A 139 19.41 -40.51 1.97
C GLY A 139 20.06 -41.69 1.24
N THR A 140 19.93 -42.89 1.82
CA THR A 140 20.43 -44.15 1.27
C THR A 140 19.30 -45.17 1.29
N PHE A 141 19.03 -45.79 0.13
CA PHE A 141 17.88 -46.70 -0.05
C PHE A 141 17.82 -47.77 1.06
N PRO A 142 16.64 -48.02 1.66
CA PRO A 142 15.32 -47.44 1.35
C PRO A 142 14.97 -46.16 2.13
N ASN A 143 15.96 -45.51 2.75
CA ASN A 143 15.75 -44.40 3.67
C ASN A 143 15.96 -43.03 3.00
N GLY A 144 14.99 -42.14 3.16
CA GLY A 144 15.13 -40.72 2.83
C GLY A 144 15.85 -39.92 3.93
N SER A 145 16.23 -38.69 3.61
CA SER A 145 16.77 -37.71 4.56
C SER A 145 15.93 -36.44 4.49
N TYR A 146 14.89 -36.27 5.33
CA TYR A 146 13.90 -35.19 5.17
C TYR A 146 13.99 -34.16 6.32
N PRO A 147 13.72 -32.86 6.06
CA PRO A 147 13.77 -31.79 7.07
C PRO A 147 12.55 -31.80 8.00
N ILE A 148 12.29 -32.93 8.67
CA ILE A 148 11.09 -33.16 9.48
C ILE A 148 11.17 -32.33 10.78
N PRO A 149 10.27 -31.36 11.01
CA PRO A 149 10.25 -30.60 12.24
C PRO A 149 9.52 -31.38 13.36
N PRO A 150 9.82 -31.12 14.64
CA PRO A 150 9.15 -31.81 15.75
C PRO A 150 7.64 -31.49 15.84
N ASN A 151 7.23 -30.33 15.35
CA ASN A 151 5.83 -29.92 15.27
C ASN A 151 5.15 -30.28 13.93
N LEU A 152 5.66 -31.25 13.17
CA LEU A 152 5.03 -31.69 11.91
C LEU A 152 3.57 -32.14 12.16
N PRO A 153 2.57 -31.42 11.64
CA PRO A 153 1.19 -31.90 11.73
C PRO A 153 1.01 -33.09 10.80
N ILE A 154 0.18 -34.03 11.23
CA ILE A 154 -0.27 -35.18 10.43
C ILE A 154 -1.74 -34.95 10.10
N GLU A 155 -2.16 -35.41 8.93
CA GLU A 155 -3.53 -35.33 8.40
C GLU A 155 -4.62 -35.29 9.47
N THR A 156 -5.60 -34.42 9.25
CA THR A 156 -6.74 -34.06 10.08
C THR A 156 -6.42 -33.28 11.37
N TRP A 157 -5.16 -33.20 11.82
CA TRP A 157 -4.80 -32.35 12.97
C TRP A 157 -4.96 -30.85 12.67
N PRO A 158 -5.50 -30.03 13.59
CA PRO A 158 -6.03 -30.39 14.91
C PRO A 158 -7.52 -30.79 14.93
N LYS A 159 -8.29 -30.59 13.85
CA LYS A 159 -9.75 -30.77 13.87
C LYS A 159 -10.23 -32.21 14.08
N GLY A 160 -9.56 -33.19 13.48
CA GLY A 160 -9.98 -34.60 13.47
C GLY A 160 -9.41 -35.45 14.61
N THR A 161 -8.66 -34.86 15.54
CA THR A 161 -7.82 -35.62 16.48
C THR A 161 -8.37 -35.69 17.91
N GLY A 162 -9.55 -35.11 18.14
CA GLY A 162 -10.15 -35.01 19.47
C GLY A 162 -9.22 -34.29 20.46
N ASN A 163 -9.01 -34.90 21.63
CA ASN A 163 -8.16 -34.33 22.69
C ASN A 163 -6.70 -34.80 22.65
N LEU A 164 -6.28 -35.50 21.59
CA LEU A 164 -4.90 -35.99 21.48
C LEU A 164 -3.95 -34.81 21.29
N THR A 165 -2.80 -34.86 21.97
CA THR A 165 -1.70 -33.94 21.66
C THR A 165 -1.16 -34.23 20.26
N LEU A 166 -0.48 -33.25 19.66
CA LEU A 166 0.16 -33.46 18.37
C LEU A 166 1.09 -34.68 18.38
N GLN A 167 1.89 -34.84 19.43
CA GLN A 167 2.80 -35.99 19.53
C GLN A 167 2.06 -37.32 19.62
N GLN A 168 0.98 -37.40 20.40
CA GLN A 168 0.14 -38.59 20.46
C GLN A 168 -0.50 -38.91 19.10
N TRP A 169 -0.91 -37.88 18.35
CA TRP A 169 -1.42 -38.04 17.01
C TRP A 169 -0.33 -38.53 16.04
N GLN A 170 0.87 -37.93 16.06
CA GLN A 170 2.03 -38.36 15.27
C GLN A 170 2.38 -39.83 15.51
N GLN A 171 2.24 -40.31 16.75
CA GLN A 171 2.52 -41.68 17.18
C GLN A 171 1.38 -42.68 16.89
N ASP A 172 0.21 -42.20 16.46
CA ASP A 172 -1.01 -43.00 16.30
C ASP A 172 -1.33 -43.85 17.54
N VAL A 173 -1.28 -43.25 18.74
CA VAL A 173 -1.43 -43.99 20.01
C VAL A 173 -2.76 -44.73 20.15
N ASN A 174 -3.78 -44.32 19.40
CA ASN A 174 -5.10 -44.95 19.37
C ASN A 174 -5.25 -45.98 18.23
N ASN A 175 -4.22 -46.19 17.42
CA ASN A 175 -4.23 -47.06 16.24
C ASN A 175 -5.41 -46.78 15.31
N THR A 176 -5.63 -45.49 15.04
CA THR A 176 -6.71 -44.98 14.19
C THR A 176 -6.46 -45.26 12.71
N GLY A 177 -5.19 -45.45 12.31
CA GLY A 177 -4.82 -45.66 10.92
C GLY A 177 -5.09 -44.43 10.06
N GLY A 178 -5.69 -44.63 8.89
CA GLY A 178 -5.92 -43.58 7.88
C GLY A 178 -4.69 -43.36 6.98
N ASP A 179 -4.77 -42.38 6.09
CA ASP A 179 -3.71 -42.09 5.12
C ASP A 179 -2.52 -41.37 5.75
N ARG A 180 -2.75 -40.57 6.79
CA ARG A 180 -1.70 -39.94 7.62
C ARG A 180 -0.69 -39.17 6.76
N HIS A 181 -1.22 -38.40 5.81
CA HIS A 181 -0.45 -37.48 4.98
C HIS A 181 0.32 -36.47 5.84
N ALA A 182 1.54 -36.13 5.42
CA ALA A 182 2.32 -35.05 6.03
C ALA A 182 3.01 -34.20 4.96
N ILE A 183 3.09 -32.89 5.20
CA ILE A 183 3.65 -31.90 4.27
C ILE A 183 4.62 -30.98 5.01
N ILE A 184 5.84 -30.87 4.49
CA ILE A 184 6.90 -29.98 4.98
C ILE A 184 7.23 -29.01 3.86
N VAL A 185 7.22 -27.71 4.15
CA VAL A 185 7.47 -26.65 3.18
C VAL A 185 8.67 -25.83 3.64
N ALA A 186 9.73 -25.76 2.83
CA ALA A 186 10.83 -24.82 3.00
C ALA A 186 10.60 -23.62 2.06
N PRO A 187 10.01 -22.51 2.55
CA PRO A 187 9.59 -21.40 1.70
C PRO A 187 10.77 -20.65 1.07
N GLY A 188 11.92 -20.56 1.75
CA GLY A 188 13.11 -19.87 1.24
C GLY A 188 13.78 -20.66 0.11
N ALA A 189 13.91 -21.97 0.28
CA ALA A 189 14.39 -22.89 -0.74
C ALA A 189 13.38 -23.13 -1.88
N GLY A 190 12.09 -22.83 -1.65
CA GLY A 190 11.00 -23.16 -2.57
C GLY A 190 10.83 -24.66 -2.76
N ALA A 191 10.98 -25.45 -1.70
CA ALA A 191 10.91 -26.91 -1.77
C ALA A 191 9.82 -27.46 -0.83
N ILE A 192 9.21 -28.57 -1.24
CA ILE A 192 8.29 -29.34 -0.39
C ILE A 192 8.71 -30.80 -0.30
N TRP A 193 8.46 -31.40 0.86
CA TRP A 193 8.57 -32.84 1.10
C TRP A 193 7.26 -33.36 1.65
N GLU A 194 6.80 -34.47 1.10
CA GLU A 194 5.46 -35.00 1.36
C GLU A 194 5.50 -36.51 1.51
N THR A 195 4.69 -37.06 2.42
CA THR A 195 4.71 -38.48 2.78
C THR A 195 3.30 -39.02 3.03
N TRP A 196 3.07 -40.30 2.72
CA TRP A 196 1.86 -41.06 3.04
C TRP A 196 2.16 -42.16 4.08
N LEU A 197 1.17 -42.50 4.91
CA LEU A 197 1.26 -43.34 6.11
C LEU A 197 2.38 -42.93 7.08
N THR A 198 2.48 -41.63 7.34
CA THR A 198 3.54 -41.05 8.18
C THR A 198 3.27 -41.35 9.66
N ARG A 199 4.27 -41.89 10.37
CA ARG A 199 4.20 -42.06 11.84
C ARG A 199 5.52 -41.83 12.54
N LEU A 200 5.42 -41.41 13.79
CA LEU A 200 6.53 -41.35 14.74
C LEU A 200 6.53 -42.62 15.59
N THR A 201 7.55 -43.47 15.42
CA THR A 201 7.75 -44.69 16.22
C THR A 201 8.78 -44.48 17.32
N PRO A 202 8.95 -45.43 18.27
CA PRO A 202 10.08 -45.41 19.19
C PRO A 202 11.46 -45.37 18.52
N ASN A 203 11.57 -45.81 17.26
CA ASN A 203 12.81 -45.84 16.48
C ASN A 203 12.98 -44.60 15.57
N GLY A 204 12.06 -43.64 15.63
CA GLY A 204 12.04 -42.46 14.76
C GLY A 204 10.88 -42.45 13.76
N TRP A 205 10.95 -41.52 12.81
CA TRP A 205 9.94 -41.35 11.76
C TRP A 205 10.03 -42.43 10.70
N GLU A 206 8.89 -42.89 10.20
CA GLU A 206 8.76 -43.72 9.01
C GLU A 206 7.54 -43.31 8.19
N ALA A 207 7.53 -43.66 6.91
CA ALA A 207 6.40 -43.45 6.01
C ALA A 207 6.34 -44.57 4.96
N SER A 208 5.21 -44.72 4.28
CA SER A 208 5.12 -45.67 3.17
C SER A 208 5.94 -45.25 1.95
N ASN A 209 5.97 -43.94 1.68
CA ASN A 209 6.74 -43.33 0.61
C ASN A 209 7.08 -41.86 0.96
N GLY A 210 7.92 -41.24 0.13
CA GLY A 210 8.25 -39.83 0.23
C GLY A 210 8.47 -39.18 -1.13
N ALA A 211 7.97 -37.97 -1.30
CA ALA A 211 8.05 -37.18 -2.52
C ALA A 211 8.65 -35.80 -2.23
N LYS A 212 9.51 -35.32 -3.13
CA LYS A 212 10.02 -33.95 -3.12
C LYS A 212 9.57 -33.20 -4.38
N PHE A 213 9.18 -31.95 -4.22
CA PHE A 213 8.89 -31.05 -5.33
C PHE A 213 9.56 -29.70 -5.16
N ASP A 214 9.84 -29.05 -6.29
CA ASP A 214 10.31 -27.67 -6.38
C ASP A 214 9.14 -26.75 -6.74
N LEU A 215 8.79 -25.84 -5.83
CA LEU A 215 7.70 -24.86 -5.99
C LEU A 215 8.01 -23.78 -7.04
N ASN A 216 9.24 -23.70 -7.53
CA ASN A 216 9.64 -22.75 -8.58
C ASN A 216 9.73 -23.42 -9.97
N SER A 217 9.32 -24.68 -10.09
CA SER A 217 9.48 -25.46 -11.31
C SER A 217 8.20 -26.17 -11.75
N ASN A 218 8.05 -26.34 -13.06
CA ASN A 218 7.01 -27.19 -13.66
C ASN A 218 7.49 -28.65 -13.83
N ALA A 219 8.65 -29.00 -13.26
CA ALA A 219 9.16 -30.37 -13.25
C ALA A 219 8.16 -31.30 -12.55
N LEU A 220 7.85 -32.41 -13.21
CA LEU A 220 6.94 -33.43 -12.70
C LEU A 220 7.74 -34.61 -12.13
N ARG A 221 7.09 -35.45 -11.32
CA ARG A 221 7.66 -36.73 -10.90
C ARG A 221 8.00 -37.63 -12.10
N PRO A 222 8.91 -38.61 -11.92
CA PRO A 222 9.10 -39.67 -12.89
C PRO A 222 7.76 -40.29 -13.30
N ALA A 223 7.63 -40.62 -14.59
CA ALA A 223 6.41 -41.23 -15.10
C ALA A 223 6.16 -42.57 -14.40
N GLY A 224 4.94 -42.77 -13.90
CA GLY A 224 4.54 -43.98 -13.17
C GLY A 224 4.83 -43.95 -11.66
N TRP A 225 5.47 -42.91 -11.11
CA TRP A 225 5.71 -42.82 -9.68
C TRP A 225 4.57 -42.15 -8.94
N THR A 226 4.08 -42.77 -7.87
CA THR A 226 3.17 -42.15 -6.89
C THR A 226 3.88 -41.07 -6.07
N SER A 227 3.13 -40.26 -5.34
CA SER A 227 3.62 -39.35 -4.29
C SER A 227 2.85 -39.61 -3.00
N GLY A 228 2.88 -38.68 -2.02
CA GLY A 228 1.90 -38.71 -0.95
C GLY A 228 0.46 -38.60 -1.48
N ASP A 229 0.29 -38.07 -2.70
CA ASP A 229 -0.95 -38.15 -3.47
C ASP A 229 -0.92 -39.32 -4.48
N ALA A 230 -2.07 -39.95 -4.70
CA ALA A 230 -2.19 -41.12 -5.56
C ALA A 230 -1.92 -40.84 -7.04
N ALA A 231 -2.08 -39.60 -7.52
CA ALA A 231 -1.81 -39.23 -8.91
C ALA A 231 -0.34 -38.87 -9.17
N GLY A 232 0.53 -38.94 -8.15
CA GLY A 232 1.92 -38.48 -8.26
C GLY A 232 2.04 -36.96 -8.28
N LEU A 233 1.03 -36.25 -7.76
CA LEU A 233 0.96 -34.79 -7.70
C LEU A 233 1.52 -34.26 -6.37
N PRO A 234 1.96 -32.99 -6.30
CA PRO A 234 2.22 -32.34 -5.02
C PRO A 234 0.91 -32.00 -4.29
N MET A 235 0.85 -32.23 -2.98
CA MET A 235 -0.32 -31.96 -2.15
C MET A 235 -0.42 -30.48 -1.74
N PHE A 236 0.70 -29.84 -1.35
CA PHE A 236 0.71 -28.47 -0.84
C PHE A 236 0.07 -27.43 -1.79
N PRO A 237 0.39 -27.43 -3.10
CA PRO A 237 -0.24 -26.50 -4.05
C PRO A 237 -1.73 -26.73 -4.25
N ALA A 238 -2.27 -27.85 -3.78
CA ALA A 238 -3.64 -28.28 -4.03
C ALA A 238 -4.61 -27.97 -2.87
N LEU A 239 -4.07 -27.53 -1.72
CA LEU A 239 -4.84 -27.32 -0.48
C LEU A 239 -5.56 -25.99 -0.47
N VAL A 240 -6.83 -25.99 -0.09
CA VAL A 240 -7.56 -24.78 0.31
C VAL A 240 -7.05 -24.33 1.67
N ARG A 241 -6.48 -23.12 1.75
CA ARG A 241 -5.86 -22.54 2.95
C ARG A 241 -6.67 -21.40 3.55
N TYR A 242 -6.43 -21.14 4.83
CA TYR A 242 -7.11 -20.07 5.57
C TYR A 242 -6.81 -18.68 4.99
N ASP A 243 -5.53 -18.37 4.76
CA ASP A 243 -5.06 -17.05 4.33
C ASP A 243 -5.69 -16.60 3.00
N GLU A 244 -5.81 -17.51 2.04
CA GLU A 244 -6.39 -17.21 0.73
C GLU A 244 -7.92 -17.12 0.77
N CYS A 245 -8.57 -17.97 1.58
CA CYS A 245 -10.00 -17.84 1.85
C CYS A 245 -10.33 -16.48 2.46
N ARG A 246 -9.48 -15.97 3.35
CA ARG A 246 -9.62 -14.62 3.94
C ARG A 246 -9.49 -13.50 2.91
N ARG A 247 -8.72 -13.71 1.83
CA ARG A 247 -8.65 -12.80 0.68
C ARG A 247 -9.84 -12.94 -0.27
N GLY A 248 -10.67 -13.97 -0.09
CA GLY A 248 -11.85 -14.21 -0.91
C GLY A 248 -11.56 -14.94 -2.22
N MET A 249 -10.38 -15.53 -2.38
CA MET A 249 -10.01 -16.30 -3.57
C MET A 249 -9.00 -17.39 -3.21
N VAL A 250 -9.26 -18.64 -3.61
CA VAL A 250 -8.22 -19.68 -3.69
C VAL A 250 -7.55 -19.53 -5.06
N GLU A 251 -6.25 -19.24 -5.07
CA GLU A 251 -5.53 -18.73 -6.25
C GLU A 251 -4.91 -19.85 -7.11
N HIS A 252 -5.45 -21.06 -7.03
CA HIS A 252 -4.93 -22.23 -7.72
C HIS A 252 -6.01 -23.31 -7.88
N ALA A 253 -5.67 -24.36 -8.63
CA ALA A 253 -6.49 -25.56 -8.76
C ALA A 253 -6.50 -26.38 -7.47
N MET A 254 -7.66 -26.93 -7.14
CA MET A 254 -7.81 -27.76 -5.93
C MET A 254 -7.55 -29.24 -6.23
N ARG A 255 -7.17 -30.00 -5.20
CA ARG A 255 -7.20 -31.47 -5.24
C ARG A 255 -8.64 -31.95 -5.36
N LEU A 256 -8.93 -32.90 -6.24
CA LEU A 256 -10.24 -33.54 -6.36
C LEU A 256 -10.14 -35.06 -6.19
N VAL A 257 -10.90 -35.58 -5.23
CA VAL A 257 -11.11 -37.01 -5.05
C VAL A 257 -12.41 -37.41 -5.74
N VAL A 258 -12.38 -38.50 -6.49
CA VAL A 258 -13.56 -39.12 -7.12
C VAL A 258 -13.73 -40.55 -6.63
N ALA A 259 -14.88 -41.17 -6.86
CA ALA A 259 -15.08 -42.55 -6.43
C ALA A 259 -14.18 -43.54 -7.19
N LYS A 260 -14.04 -43.33 -8.50
CA LYS A 260 -13.31 -44.20 -9.41
C LYS A 260 -12.69 -43.39 -10.54
N SER A 261 -11.49 -43.77 -10.93
CA SER A 261 -10.78 -43.31 -12.13
C SER A 261 -10.50 -44.49 -13.06
N ARG A 262 -10.10 -44.23 -14.30
CA ARG A 262 -9.54 -45.25 -15.21
C ARG A 262 -8.03 -45.38 -15.02
N ARG A 263 -7.45 -46.48 -15.49
CA ARG A 263 -6.03 -46.81 -15.45
C ARG A 263 -5.23 -45.98 -16.47
N GLU A 264 -5.32 -44.67 -16.34
CA GLU A 264 -4.66 -43.66 -17.16
C GLU A 264 -4.42 -42.40 -16.30
N TYR A 265 -3.31 -41.71 -16.58
CA TYR A 265 -3.06 -40.36 -16.08
C TYR A 265 -2.75 -39.44 -17.26
N ILE A 266 -3.14 -38.17 -17.11
CA ILE A 266 -2.84 -37.10 -18.05
C ILE A 266 -2.16 -35.94 -17.33
N TYR A 267 -1.49 -35.05 -18.07
CA TYR A 267 -0.78 -33.91 -17.49
C TYR A 267 -1.69 -33.09 -16.55
N PRO A 268 -1.22 -32.70 -15.34
CA PRO A 268 0.14 -32.88 -14.81
C PRO A 268 0.37 -34.17 -14.01
N ALA A 269 -0.62 -35.05 -13.88
CA ALA A 269 -0.48 -36.30 -13.13
C ALA A 269 0.53 -37.26 -13.76
N ARG A 270 1.12 -38.11 -12.91
CA ARG A 270 2.18 -39.06 -13.28
C ARG A 270 1.89 -40.49 -12.88
N HIS A 271 0.82 -40.74 -12.13
CA HIS A 271 0.44 -42.05 -11.64
C HIS A 271 -1.09 -42.25 -11.68
N PHE A 272 -1.53 -43.50 -11.68
CA PHE A 272 -2.94 -43.89 -11.58
C PHE A 272 -3.13 -44.88 -10.43
N ALA A 273 -4.30 -44.87 -9.79
CA ALA A 273 -4.61 -45.80 -8.70
C ALA A 273 -5.86 -46.64 -9.00
N SER A 274 -5.96 -47.20 -10.22
CA SER A 274 -7.16 -47.91 -10.68
C SER A 274 -6.84 -49.17 -11.49
N SER A 275 -7.76 -50.14 -11.41
CA SER A 275 -7.80 -51.34 -12.25
C SER A 275 -8.78 -51.23 -13.43
N ILE A 276 -9.58 -50.16 -13.51
CA ILE A 276 -10.54 -49.96 -14.60
C ILE A 276 -9.78 -49.67 -15.91
N PRO A 277 -10.06 -50.36 -17.03
CA PRO A 277 -9.30 -50.17 -18.27
C PRO A 277 -9.27 -48.72 -18.76
N ALA A 278 -8.14 -48.28 -19.33
CA ALA A 278 -7.98 -46.95 -19.92
C ALA A 278 -8.99 -46.67 -21.05
N THR A 279 -9.49 -47.70 -21.72
CA THR A 279 -10.54 -47.61 -22.75
C THR A 279 -11.90 -47.18 -22.20
N SER A 280 -12.10 -47.24 -20.88
CA SER A 280 -13.35 -46.83 -20.21
C SER A 280 -13.38 -45.31 -20.01
N VAL A 281 -13.41 -44.55 -21.12
CA VAL A 281 -13.20 -43.09 -21.18
C VAL A 281 -14.24 -42.24 -20.42
N ASN A 282 -15.34 -42.85 -19.95
CA ASN A 282 -16.32 -42.18 -19.09
C ASN A 282 -15.88 -42.13 -17.62
N TYR A 283 -14.92 -42.94 -17.18
CA TYR A 283 -14.27 -42.73 -15.90
C TYR A 283 -13.19 -41.64 -16.06
N PRO A 284 -13.06 -40.68 -15.13
CA PRO A 284 -12.00 -39.69 -15.22
C PRO A 284 -10.61 -40.35 -15.15
N ALA A 285 -9.62 -39.77 -15.83
CA ALA A 285 -8.21 -40.10 -15.61
C ALA A 285 -7.66 -39.30 -14.42
N MET A 286 -6.59 -39.77 -13.78
CA MET A 286 -5.82 -38.90 -12.88
C MET A 286 -5.25 -37.73 -13.69
N GLY A 287 -5.27 -36.52 -13.13
CA GLY A 287 -4.91 -35.28 -13.84
C GLY A 287 -6.07 -34.60 -14.57
N GLN A 288 -7.24 -35.26 -14.69
CA GLN A 288 -8.40 -34.67 -15.37
C GLN A 288 -8.88 -33.39 -14.67
N ARG A 289 -9.15 -32.35 -15.46
CA ARG A 289 -9.67 -31.07 -14.98
C ARG A 289 -11.18 -31.04 -14.90
N VAL A 290 -11.68 -30.64 -13.74
CA VAL A 290 -13.10 -30.43 -13.47
C VAL A 290 -13.30 -28.99 -12.98
N ARG A 291 -14.29 -28.28 -13.51
CA ARG A 291 -14.64 -26.93 -13.08
C ARG A 291 -16.12 -26.82 -12.73
N LEU A 292 -16.47 -25.81 -11.95
CA LEU A 292 -17.87 -25.42 -11.73
C LEU A 292 -18.39 -24.71 -12.99
N LYS A 293 -19.61 -25.05 -13.42
CA LYS A 293 -20.24 -24.45 -14.61
C LYS A 293 -20.25 -22.93 -14.52
N ALA A 294 -19.97 -22.26 -15.64
CA ALA A 294 -20.00 -20.81 -15.74
C ALA A 294 -21.36 -20.22 -15.27
N GLY A 295 -22.47 -20.89 -15.60
CA GLY A 295 -23.83 -20.48 -15.23
C GLY A 295 -24.22 -20.69 -13.75
N PHE A 296 -23.40 -21.36 -12.93
CA PHE A 296 -23.70 -21.46 -11.49
C PHE A 296 -23.57 -20.08 -10.83
N VAL A 297 -24.63 -19.59 -10.21
CA VAL A 297 -24.63 -18.31 -9.48
C VAL A 297 -24.13 -18.55 -8.06
N ILE A 298 -23.02 -17.91 -7.69
CA ILE A 298 -22.47 -17.98 -6.33
C ILE A 298 -23.34 -17.10 -5.42
N PRO A 299 -24.02 -17.64 -4.40
CA PRO A 299 -24.90 -16.84 -3.56
C PRO A 299 -24.14 -15.79 -2.74
N GLU A 300 -24.65 -14.56 -2.69
CA GLU A 300 -23.97 -13.43 -2.03
C GLU A 300 -23.85 -13.64 -0.50
N ASN A 301 -24.85 -14.29 0.09
CA ASN A 301 -24.97 -14.53 1.52
C ASN A 301 -24.13 -15.72 2.04
N TRP A 302 -23.43 -16.45 1.16
CA TRP A 302 -22.49 -17.50 1.58
C TRP A 302 -21.23 -16.92 2.19
N THR A 303 -20.51 -17.74 2.96
CA THR A 303 -19.29 -17.28 3.66
C THR A 303 -18.20 -16.89 2.66
N ILE A 304 -17.23 -16.09 3.09
CA ILE A 304 -16.14 -15.67 2.20
C ILE A 304 -15.27 -16.86 1.77
N GLU A 305 -15.11 -17.85 2.64
CA GLU A 305 -14.41 -19.11 2.40
C GLU A 305 -15.11 -19.92 1.29
N GLU A 306 -16.44 -20.04 1.36
CA GLU A 306 -17.24 -20.71 0.34
C GLU A 306 -17.14 -20.00 -1.00
N LYS A 307 -17.26 -18.66 -0.99
CA LYS A 307 -17.11 -17.85 -2.21
C LYS A 307 -15.72 -17.98 -2.81
N ALA A 308 -14.67 -18.06 -2.00
CA ALA A 308 -13.30 -18.26 -2.46
C ALA A 308 -13.13 -19.59 -3.20
N VAL A 309 -13.63 -20.68 -2.61
CA VAL A 309 -13.60 -22.02 -3.22
C VAL A 309 -14.39 -22.06 -4.53
N LEU A 310 -15.58 -21.46 -4.58
CA LEU A 310 -16.40 -21.47 -5.80
C LEU A 310 -15.82 -20.62 -6.92
N ARG A 311 -15.18 -19.49 -6.60
CA ARG A 311 -14.44 -18.69 -7.59
C ARG A 311 -13.25 -19.47 -8.13
N ALA A 312 -12.51 -20.17 -7.28
CA ALA A 312 -11.42 -21.03 -7.70
C ALA A 312 -11.89 -22.19 -8.59
N PHE A 313 -13.01 -22.84 -8.23
CA PHE A 313 -13.60 -23.86 -9.08
C PHE A 313 -14.02 -23.34 -10.46
N LYS A 314 -14.43 -22.08 -10.59
CA LYS A 314 -14.74 -21.46 -11.90
C LYS A 314 -13.47 -21.11 -12.67
N LYS A 315 -12.45 -20.59 -11.99
CA LYS A 315 -11.22 -20.06 -12.62
C LYS A 315 -10.17 -21.13 -12.86
N TYR A 316 -9.74 -21.86 -11.83
CA TYR A 316 -8.67 -22.87 -11.90
C TYR A 316 -9.19 -24.31 -11.90
N GLY A 317 -10.42 -24.51 -11.42
CA GLY A 317 -11.03 -25.82 -11.24
C GLY A 317 -10.32 -26.68 -10.21
N ALA A 318 -10.41 -27.98 -10.42
CA ALA A 318 -9.75 -28.99 -9.61
C ALA A 318 -9.17 -30.10 -10.48
N ILE A 319 -8.15 -30.78 -9.96
CA ILE A 319 -7.42 -31.86 -10.62
C ILE A 319 -7.80 -33.17 -9.95
N VAL A 320 -8.30 -34.14 -10.71
CA VAL A 320 -8.55 -35.49 -10.20
C VAL A 320 -7.23 -36.11 -9.76
N ALA A 321 -7.11 -36.41 -8.47
CA ALA A 321 -5.85 -36.76 -7.83
C ALA A 321 -5.91 -38.12 -7.12
N ASP A 322 -7.11 -38.57 -6.76
CA ASP A 322 -7.26 -39.78 -5.96
C ASP A 322 -8.64 -40.44 -6.10
N ASN A 323 -8.69 -41.72 -5.70
CA ASN A 323 -9.89 -42.52 -5.59
C ASN A 323 -10.31 -42.66 -4.14
N GLY A 324 -11.53 -42.25 -3.82
CA GLY A 324 -12.13 -42.39 -2.50
C GLY A 324 -13.56 -42.85 -2.59
N ASN A 325 -14.38 -42.48 -1.61
CA ASN A 325 -15.83 -42.73 -1.66
C ASN A 325 -16.63 -41.43 -1.66
N PHE A 326 -16.06 -40.35 -2.20
CA PHE A 326 -16.60 -39.00 -2.18
C PHE A 326 -16.28 -38.25 -3.49
N PHE A 327 -16.99 -37.16 -3.72
CA PHE A 327 -16.59 -36.08 -4.62
C PHE A 327 -16.13 -34.90 -3.74
N SER A 328 -14.84 -34.84 -3.44
CA SER A 328 -14.32 -33.95 -2.39
C SER A 328 -13.07 -33.19 -2.76
N ILE A 329 -12.92 -32.03 -2.14
CA ILE A 329 -11.69 -31.22 -2.17
C ILE A 329 -10.97 -31.30 -0.84
N SER A 330 -9.65 -31.15 -0.88
CA SER A 330 -8.80 -31.12 0.31
C SER A 330 -8.71 -29.70 0.88
N VAL A 331 -9.21 -29.54 2.10
CA VAL A 331 -9.19 -28.29 2.86
C VAL A 331 -8.23 -28.44 4.02
N CYS A 332 -7.43 -27.42 4.27
CA CYS A 332 -6.56 -27.41 5.43
C CYS A 332 -7.41 -27.42 6.72
N PRO A 333 -7.16 -28.32 7.68
CA PRO A 333 -7.91 -28.43 8.94
C PRO A 333 -7.65 -27.28 9.92
N ASP A 334 -7.71 -26.03 9.44
CA ASP A 334 -7.42 -24.82 10.22
C ASP A 334 -8.55 -24.53 11.22
N ASP A 335 -8.21 -24.54 12.50
CA ASP A 335 -9.13 -24.29 13.62
C ASP A 335 -9.59 -22.84 13.72
N ARG A 336 -9.01 -21.93 12.93
CA ARG A 336 -9.44 -20.53 12.81
C ARG A 336 -10.61 -20.35 11.85
N PHE A 337 -10.92 -21.34 11.01
CA PHE A 337 -12.17 -21.32 10.24
C PHE A 337 -13.37 -21.34 11.17
N ALA A 338 -14.34 -20.46 10.91
CA ALA A 338 -15.60 -20.44 11.65
C ALA A 338 -16.31 -21.80 11.58
N ASN A 339 -17.12 -22.12 12.60
CA ASN A 339 -17.81 -23.42 12.67
C ASN A 339 -18.71 -23.70 11.47
N ASN A 340 -19.26 -22.66 10.85
CA ASN A 340 -20.13 -22.74 9.67
C ASN A 340 -19.38 -22.59 8.34
N ALA A 341 -18.04 -22.56 8.36
CA ALA A 341 -17.27 -22.46 7.13
C ALA A 341 -17.50 -23.73 6.27
N PHE A 342 -17.85 -23.50 5.00
CA PHE A 342 -18.07 -24.53 3.98
C PHE A 342 -19.34 -25.38 4.10
N ASP A 343 -20.24 -25.09 5.04
CA ASP A 343 -21.48 -25.85 5.25
C ASP A 343 -22.32 -26.00 3.97
N HIS A 344 -22.43 -24.92 3.18
CA HIS A 344 -23.25 -24.89 1.98
C HIS A 344 -22.61 -25.61 0.79
N LEU A 345 -21.29 -25.85 0.79
CA LEU A 345 -20.65 -26.59 -0.30
C LEU A 345 -21.30 -27.98 -0.48
N SER A 346 -21.73 -28.58 0.63
CA SER A 346 -22.44 -29.86 0.66
C SER A 346 -23.82 -29.87 -0.02
N THR A 347 -24.35 -28.70 -0.38
CA THR A 347 -25.61 -28.55 -1.12
C THR A 347 -25.41 -28.55 -2.65
N ILE A 348 -24.17 -28.39 -3.12
CA ILE A 348 -23.87 -28.32 -4.55
C ILE A 348 -23.82 -29.75 -5.10
N THR A 349 -24.79 -30.08 -5.97
CA THR A 349 -24.80 -31.36 -6.67
C THR A 349 -23.70 -31.43 -7.73
N ILE A 350 -23.19 -32.64 -7.97
CA ILE A 350 -22.10 -32.90 -8.94
C ILE A 350 -22.49 -32.48 -10.37
N ASP A 351 -23.79 -32.44 -10.70
CA ASP A 351 -24.30 -31.96 -11.99
C ASP A 351 -24.00 -30.47 -12.26
N ASN A 352 -23.56 -29.71 -11.26
CA ASN A 352 -23.08 -28.34 -11.44
C ASN A 352 -21.64 -28.25 -11.95
N PHE A 353 -20.95 -29.38 -12.09
CA PHE A 353 -19.58 -29.44 -12.58
C PHE A 353 -19.51 -29.93 -14.03
N GLU A 354 -18.38 -29.67 -14.67
CA GLU A 354 -18.08 -30.08 -16.02
C GLU A 354 -16.58 -30.37 -16.18
N VAL A 355 -16.27 -31.32 -17.07
CA VAL A 355 -14.90 -31.68 -17.44
C VAL A 355 -14.45 -30.85 -18.64
N ILE A 356 -13.25 -30.28 -18.56
CA ILE A 356 -12.65 -29.50 -19.65
C ILE A 356 -11.52 -30.27 -20.34
N SER A 357 -11.22 -29.87 -21.57
CA SER A 357 -10.05 -30.36 -22.30
C SER A 357 -8.78 -29.78 -21.66
N THR A 358 -7.91 -30.66 -21.17
CA THR A 358 -6.65 -30.29 -20.50
C THR A 358 -5.57 -29.96 -21.51
N THR A 359 -4.72 -29.01 -21.15
CA THR A 359 -3.51 -28.64 -21.89
C THR A 359 -2.34 -29.55 -21.53
N GLY A 360 -1.46 -29.79 -22.49
CA GLY A 360 -0.17 -30.46 -22.31
C GLY A 360 0.91 -29.58 -21.63
N PRO A 361 2.12 -30.13 -21.45
CA PRO A 361 3.26 -29.43 -20.85
C PRO A 361 3.79 -28.24 -21.67
N GLU A 362 3.51 -28.20 -22.98
CA GLU A 362 3.97 -27.17 -23.92
C GLU A 362 2.78 -26.47 -24.62
N GLU A 363 1.58 -26.58 -24.05
CA GLU A 363 0.34 -26.05 -24.62
C GLU A 363 -0.28 -24.99 -23.72
N GLY A 364 -1.14 -24.15 -24.31
CA GLY A 364 -1.88 -23.13 -23.58
C GLY A 364 -0.92 -22.18 -22.85
N PRO A 365 -0.97 -22.06 -21.51
CA PRO A 365 -0.15 -21.07 -20.82
C PRO A 365 1.35 -21.36 -20.83
N ARG A 366 1.73 -22.59 -21.20
CA ARG A 366 3.14 -23.02 -21.30
C ARG A 366 3.64 -23.06 -22.75
N SER A 367 2.81 -22.69 -23.72
CA SER A 367 3.31 -22.56 -25.09
C SER A 367 4.29 -21.38 -25.20
N PRO A 368 5.18 -21.38 -26.20
CA PRO A 368 6.05 -20.24 -26.45
C PRO A 368 5.26 -18.98 -26.86
N GLY A 369 5.81 -17.80 -26.58
CA GLY A 369 5.26 -16.53 -27.06
C GLY A 369 4.35 -15.79 -26.07
N ALA A 370 4.45 -16.11 -24.79
CA ALA A 370 3.78 -15.35 -23.72
C ALA A 370 4.14 -13.85 -23.78
N PRO A 371 3.18 -12.94 -23.50
CA PRO A 371 3.45 -11.52 -23.46
C PRO A 371 4.38 -11.17 -22.29
N THR A 372 5.14 -10.09 -22.44
CA THR A 372 5.88 -9.45 -21.34
C THR A 372 5.46 -8.00 -21.20
N VAL A 373 5.51 -7.50 -19.97
CA VAL A 373 5.08 -6.15 -19.61
C VAL A 373 6.17 -5.50 -18.76
N GLU A 374 6.44 -4.23 -19.03
CA GLU A 374 7.24 -3.35 -18.19
C GLU A 374 6.43 -2.05 -18.00
N ALA A 375 6.06 -1.72 -16.76
CA ALA A 375 5.28 -0.53 -16.44
C ALA A 375 6.13 0.75 -16.54
N GLY A 376 7.44 0.61 -16.32
CA GLY A 376 8.40 1.71 -16.25
C GLY A 376 8.87 1.98 -14.82
N PRO A 377 9.81 2.92 -14.62
CA PRO A 377 10.32 3.23 -13.29
C PRO A 377 9.31 4.00 -12.43
N ASP A 378 9.49 3.93 -11.11
CA ASP A 378 8.76 4.75 -10.13
C ASP A 378 8.95 6.25 -10.41
N GLN A 379 7.92 7.04 -10.10
CA GLN A 379 7.86 8.46 -10.43
C GLN A 379 7.58 9.33 -9.21
N PHE A 380 8.15 10.53 -9.20
CA PHE A 380 7.86 11.58 -8.23
C PHE A 380 7.35 12.80 -8.99
N ILE A 381 6.13 13.24 -8.70
CA ILE A 381 5.51 14.39 -9.36
C ILE A 381 4.84 15.31 -8.33
N GLU A 382 4.73 16.59 -8.65
CA GLU A 382 4.05 17.58 -7.82
C GLU A 382 2.63 17.81 -8.33
N PHE A 383 1.62 17.72 -7.47
CA PHE A 383 0.23 17.99 -7.84
C PHE A 383 0.06 19.44 -8.35
N PRO A 384 -0.69 19.69 -9.44
CA PRO A 384 -1.56 18.77 -10.20
C PRO A 384 -0.91 18.23 -11.49
N ALA A 385 0.42 18.06 -11.53
CA ALA A 385 1.05 17.45 -12.70
C ALA A 385 0.52 16.03 -12.93
N ASN A 386 0.48 15.62 -14.20
CA ASN A 386 0.14 14.25 -14.60
C ASN A 386 1.42 13.41 -14.67
N ALA A 387 1.30 12.12 -14.36
CA ALA A 387 2.35 11.14 -14.62
C ALA A 387 2.32 10.73 -16.09
N MET A 388 3.49 10.72 -16.75
CA MET A 388 3.65 10.11 -18.07
C MET A 388 4.01 8.64 -17.89
N LEU A 389 3.09 7.75 -18.26
CA LEU A 389 3.30 6.31 -18.16
C LEU A 389 3.90 5.82 -19.49
N ASN A 390 5.13 5.32 -19.45
CA ASN A 390 5.86 4.85 -20.63
C ASN A 390 5.97 3.31 -20.59
N GLY A 391 4.83 2.63 -20.54
CA GLY A 391 4.80 1.17 -20.49
C GLY A 391 5.31 0.53 -21.78
N ILE A 392 5.94 -0.63 -21.66
CA ILE A 392 6.38 -1.48 -22.76
C ILE A 392 5.62 -2.80 -22.69
N VAL A 393 4.98 -3.18 -23.79
CA VAL A 393 4.32 -4.48 -23.93
C VAL A 393 4.91 -5.18 -25.15
N ASN A 394 5.50 -6.35 -24.93
CA ASN A 394 5.87 -7.26 -26.01
C ASN A 394 4.83 -8.37 -26.06
N ALA A 395 4.06 -8.43 -27.15
CA ALA A 395 3.01 -9.42 -27.35
C ALA A 395 3.28 -10.18 -28.66
N PRO A 396 4.02 -11.30 -28.61
CA PRO A 396 4.43 -12.04 -29.81
C PRO A 396 3.26 -12.51 -30.70
N LEU A 397 2.09 -12.76 -30.11
CA LEU A 397 0.87 -13.16 -30.84
C LEU A 397 0.08 -11.97 -31.42
N GLY A 398 0.42 -10.73 -31.04
CA GLY A 398 -0.18 -9.50 -31.58
C GLY A 398 -1.61 -9.19 -31.11
N ASN A 399 -2.20 -10.02 -30.25
CA ASN A 399 -3.61 -9.92 -29.82
C ASN A 399 -3.78 -9.61 -28.32
N ALA A 400 -2.72 -9.22 -27.61
CA ALA A 400 -2.79 -8.97 -26.17
C ALA A 400 -3.60 -7.69 -25.87
N ALA A 401 -4.68 -7.83 -25.10
CA ALA A 401 -5.40 -6.71 -24.53
C ALA A 401 -4.56 -6.07 -23.43
N ILE A 402 -4.29 -4.76 -23.57
CA ILE A 402 -3.50 -3.97 -22.63
C ILE A 402 -4.45 -3.24 -21.68
N GLN A 403 -4.10 -3.17 -20.41
CA GLN A 403 -4.88 -2.41 -19.44
C GLN A 403 -4.00 -1.82 -18.32
N TRP A 404 -4.10 -0.51 -18.12
CA TRP A 404 -3.67 0.21 -16.92
C TRP A 404 -4.79 0.25 -15.88
N GLN A 405 -4.45 0.08 -14.62
CA GLN A 405 -5.38 0.26 -13.50
C GLN A 405 -4.69 0.77 -12.24
N LEU A 406 -5.46 1.43 -11.37
CA LEU A 406 -5.04 1.69 -10.00
C LEU A 406 -5.05 0.37 -9.23
N TYR A 407 -3.89 -0.08 -8.74
CA TYR A 407 -3.78 -1.24 -7.88
C TYR A 407 -3.97 -0.87 -6.40
N SER A 408 -3.28 0.18 -5.94
CA SER A 408 -3.42 0.70 -4.58
C SER A 408 -3.10 2.20 -4.51
N GLY A 409 -3.62 2.89 -3.49
CA GLY A 409 -3.47 4.33 -3.31
C GLY A 409 -4.81 5.04 -3.18
N PRO A 410 -4.82 6.39 -3.06
CA PRO A 410 -6.06 7.15 -3.05
C PRO A 410 -6.92 6.94 -4.30
N ALA A 411 -8.24 7.09 -4.17
CA ALA A 411 -9.15 7.02 -5.31
C ALA A 411 -9.07 8.29 -6.16
N GLY A 412 -9.41 8.19 -7.45
CA GLY A 412 -9.49 9.33 -8.37
C GLY A 412 -8.36 9.43 -9.40
N VAL A 413 -7.63 8.33 -9.65
CA VAL A 413 -6.73 8.24 -10.80
C VAL A 413 -7.54 8.13 -12.08
N THR A 414 -7.26 9.00 -13.05
CA THR A 414 -7.85 8.93 -14.40
C THR A 414 -6.74 8.72 -15.42
N PHE A 415 -6.89 7.72 -16.28
CA PHE A 415 -5.99 7.45 -17.39
C PHE A 415 -6.53 8.10 -18.65
N ALA A 416 -5.69 8.80 -19.42
CA ALA A 416 -6.10 9.38 -20.70
C ALA A 416 -6.55 8.29 -21.68
N ASP A 417 -5.83 7.18 -21.69
CA ASP A 417 -6.23 5.93 -22.35
C ASP A 417 -5.65 4.76 -21.56
N SER A 418 -6.50 3.98 -20.87
CA SER A 418 -6.04 2.83 -20.09
C SER A 418 -5.66 1.63 -20.96
N SER A 419 -6.04 1.61 -22.24
CA SER A 419 -5.83 0.50 -23.16
C SER A 419 -4.54 0.61 -23.99
N HIS A 420 -3.76 1.68 -23.77
CA HIS A 420 -2.47 1.90 -24.41
C HIS A 420 -1.33 1.87 -23.39
N ALA A 421 -0.22 1.22 -23.74
CA ALA A 421 0.93 1.08 -22.85
C ALA A 421 1.57 2.44 -22.52
N ILE A 422 1.61 3.35 -23.50
CA ILE A 422 2.06 4.74 -23.33
C ILE A 422 0.83 5.64 -23.17
N THR A 423 0.68 6.28 -22.01
CA THR A 423 -0.49 7.09 -21.66
C THR A 423 -0.14 8.08 -20.55
N THR A 424 -1.11 8.88 -20.09
CA THR A 424 -0.95 9.75 -18.91
C THR A 424 -1.95 9.38 -17.82
N ALA A 425 -1.51 9.44 -16.57
CA ALA A 425 -2.37 9.35 -15.40
C ALA A 425 -2.47 10.72 -14.70
N SER A 426 -3.70 11.17 -14.43
CA SER A 426 -3.98 12.36 -13.63
C SER A 426 -4.51 11.97 -12.25
N PHE A 427 -4.19 12.79 -11.26
CA PHE A 427 -4.52 12.58 -9.86
C PHE A 427 -5.39 13.73 -9.35
N ASN A 428 -6.28 13.46 -8.41
CA ASN A 428 -7.14 14.48 -7.78
C ASN A 428 -6.62 14.95 -6.41
N GLN A 429 -5.63 14.26 -5.84
CA GLN A 429 -4.99 14.63 -4.59
C GLN A 429 -3.56 14.08 -4.50
N PRO A 430 -2.71 14.65 -3.64
CA PRO A 430 -1.43 14.05 -3.26
C PRO A 430 -1.60 12.67 -2.62
N GLY A 431 -0.58 11.83 -2.76
CA GLY A 431 -0.55 10.47 -2.23
C GLY A 431 0.45 9.58 -2.94
N THR A 432 0.57 8.34 -2.46
CA THR A 432 1.35 7.29 -3.14
C THR A 432 0.38 6.35 -3.86
N TYR A 433 0.62 6.14 -5.15
CA TYR A 433 -0.24 5.34 -6.03
C TYR A 433 0.58 4.21 -6.65
N THR A 434 0.07 2.99 -6.61
CA THR A 434 0.60 1.86 -7.38
C THR A 434 -0.28 1.66 -8.60
N LEU A 435 0.30 1.85 -9.78
CA LEU A 435 -0.40 1.69 -11.05
C LEU A 435 0.10 0.42 -11.72
N MET A 436 -0.82 -0.47 -12.10
CA MET A 436 -0.51 -1.77 -12.71
C MET A 436 -0.84 -1.77 -14.19
N LEU A 437 0.12 -2.19 -14.99
CA LEU A 437 -0.01 -2.50 -16.41
C LEU A 437 -0.19 -4.01 -16.58
N SER A 438 -1.11 -4.41 -17.44
CA SER A 438 -1.35 -5.82 -17.77
C SER A 438 -1.44 -6.05 -19.28
N ALA A 439 -1.11 -7.27 -19.71
CA ALA A 439 -1.28 -7.75 -21.08
C ALA A 439 -1.87 -9.16 -21.09
N ASN A 440 -3.02 -9.35 -21.73
CA ASN A 440 -3.76 -10.61 -21.79
C ASN A 440 -4.07 -11.01 -23.24
N ASP A 441 -3.46 -12.09 -23.72
CA ASP A 441 -3.66 -12.64 -25.07
C ASP A 441 -4.70 -13.79 -25.13
N SER A 442 -5.34 -14.09 -24.00
CA SER A 442 -6.30 -15.20 -23.81
C SER A 442 -5.72 -16.61 -24.01
N VAL A 443 -4.40 -16.75 -24.14
CA VAL A 443 -3.70 -18.04 -24.28
C VAL A 443 -2.80 -18.30 -23.07
N HIS A 444 -2.03 -17.29 -22.68
CA HIS A 444 -1.04 -17.33 -21.62
C HIS A 444 -1.54 -16.72 -20.31
N THR A 445 -0.82 -17.02 -19.23
CA THR A 445 -1.04 -16.31 -17.96
C THR A 445 -0.84 -14.81 -18.19
N VAL A 446 -1.76 -14.00 -17.68
CA VAL A 446 -1.70 -12.55 -17.85
C VAL A 446 -0.37 -12.01 -17.34
N ALA A 447 0.30 -11.22 -18.18
CA ALA A 447 1.53 -10.54 -17.81
C ALA A 447 1.18 -9.26 -17.07
N TYR A 448 1.92 -8.99 -15.99
CA TYR A 448 1.74 -7.82 -15.14
C TYR A 448 3.09 -7.18 -14.83
N ASP A 449 3.08 -5.87 -14.75
CA ASP A 449 4.09 -5.08 -14.04
C ASP A 449 3.43 -3.86 -13.41
N ALA A 450 4.06 -3.24 -12.42
CA ALA A 450 3.53 -2.04 -11.79
C ALA A 450 4.64 -1.05 -11.44
N LEU A 451 4.24 0.20 -11.28
CA LEU A 451 5.10 1.29 -10.84
C LEU A 451 4.42 2.10 -9.75
N VAL A 452 5.24 2.71 -8.90
CA VAL A 452 4.79 3.61 -7.84
C VAL A 452 4.92 5.06 -8.29
N VAL A 453 3.82 5.82 -8.21
CA VAL A 453 3.82 7.28 -8.39
C VAL A 453 3.62 7.95 -7.03
N HIS A 454 4.63 8.68 -6.58
CA HIS A 454 4.54 9.58 -5.45
C HIS A 454 4.12 10.97 -5.94
N VAL A 455 2.86 11.32 -5.66
CA VAL A 455 2.29 12.63 -5.94
C VAL A 455 2.40 13.46 -4.67
N THR A 456 3.34 14.41 -4.63
CA THR A 456 3.50 15.31 -3.49
C THR A 456 2.62 16.55 -3.66
N GLY A 457 2.26 17.18 -2.54
CA GLY A 457 1.51 18.43 -2.56
C GLY A 457 2.15 19.43 -1.62
N ARG A 458 2.51 20.61 -2.10
CA ARG A 458 3.10 21.62 -1.21
C ARG A 458 2.07 22.18 -0.24
N ALA A 459 2.51 22.45 0.99
CA ALA A 459 1.74 23.29 1.88
C ALA A 459 1.54 24.69 1.30
N SER A 460 0.42 25.32 1.60
CA SER A 460 0.15 26.72 1.28
C SER A 460 -0.45 27.42 2.49
N MET A 461 -0.18 28.71 2.65
CA MET A 461 -0.86 29.51 3.68
C MET A 461 -2.28 29.83 3.18
N GLY A 462 -3.28 29.14 3.72
CA GLY A 462 -4.69 29.33 3.37
C GLY A 462 -5.31 30.55 4.05
N ASN A 463 -4.77 30.93 5.20
CA ASN A 463 -5.12 32.17 5.89
C ASN A 463 -3.88 32.75 6.57
N ILE A 464 -3.81 34.07 6.55
CA ILE A 464 -2.91 34.84 7.39
C ILE A 464 -3.73 35.92 8.10
N SER A 465 -3.41 36.19 9.36
CA SER A 465 -4.17 37.15 10.14
C SER A 465 -3.35 37.87 11.20
N THR A 466 -3.81 39.04 11.62
CA THR A 466 -3.24 39.71 12.78
C THR A 466 -4.31 40.39 13.63
N ARG A 467 -4.30 40.05 14.93
CA ARG A 467 -5.10 40.71 15.96
C ARG A 467 -4.23 41.68 16.73
N MET A 468 -4.67 42.93 16.86
CA MET A 468 -3.93 43.96 17.59
C MET A 468 -4.81 45.15 17.99
N ASP A 469 -4.24 46.04 18.82
CA ASP A 469 -4.83 47.31 19.21
C ASP A 469 -4.72 48.34 18.06
N VAL A 470 -5.86 48.70 17.46
CA VAL A 470 -5.98 49.67 16.37
C VAL A 470 -6.05 51.08 16.94
N ARG A 471 -5.10 51.93 16.53
CA ARG A 471 -5.02 53.34 16.96
C ARG A 471 -5.14 54.29 15.77
N THR A 472 -5.01 55.58 16.03
CA THR A 472 -5.12 56.64 15.02
C THR A 472 -3.75 57.08 14.48
N GLY A 473 -3.74 57.82 13.37
CA GLY A 473 -2.52 58.40 12.79
C GLY A 473 -1.54 57.35 12.27
N GLN A 474 -0.27 57.44 12.67
CA GLN A 474 0.78 56.48 12.29
C GLN A 474 0.62 55.09 12.93
N ASN A 475 -0.36 54.93 13.83
CA ASN A 475 -0.63 53.70 14.57
C ASN A 475 -1.91 52.97 14.11
N VAL A 476 -2.42 53.28 12.91
CA VAL A 476 -3.48 52.47 12.26
C VAL A 476 -2.97 51.05 11.98
N SER A 477 -3.90 50.09 11.87
CA SER A 477 -3.52 48.69 11.67
C SER A 477 -3.10 48.43 10.23
N ILE A 478 -1.93 47.82 10.04
CA ILE A 478 -1.30 47.60 8.72
C ILE A 478 -0.95 46.13 8.59
N GLY A 479 -1.80 45.34 7.94
CA GLY A 479 -1.47 43.97 7.52
C GLY A 479 -0.83 43.98 6.13
N GLY A 480 0.49 43.89 6.05
CA GLY A 480 1.19 43.66 4.80
C GLY A 480 1.15 42.18 4.41
N PHE A 481 0.89 41.88 3.15
CA PHE A 481 0.94 40.51 2.62
C PHE A 481 1.47 40.47 1.19
N ILE A 482 2.12 39.37 0.83
CA ILE A 482 2.68 39.12 -0.50
C ILE A 482 1.92 37.97 -1.14
N ILE A 483 1.50 38.19 -2.39
CA ILE A 483 1.11 37.12 -3.31
C ILE A 483 2.34 36.79 -4.16
N ALA A 484 2.89 35.59 -3.99
CA ALA A 484 3.96 35.07 -4.83
C ALA A 484 3.38 34.17 -5.92
N GLY A 485 4.04 34.12 -7.08
CA GLY A 485 3.59 33.33 -8.23
C GLY A 485 3.59 34.15 -9.52
N ASN A 486 2.84 33.68 -10.51
CA ASN A 486 2.79 34.31 -11.84
C ASN A 486 1.37 34.58 -12.36
N VAL A 487 0.32 34.24 -11.59
CA VAL A 487 -1.08 34.51 -11.94
C VAL A 487 -1.80 35.31 -10.86
N PRO A 488 -2.83 36.10 -11.19
CA PRO A 488 -3.68 36.72 -10.17
C PRO A 488 -4.31 35.70 -9.24
N LYS A 489 -4.45 36.07 -7.96
CA LYS A 489 -5.05 35.24 -6.91
C LYS A 489 -6.31 35.87 -6.38
N ASN A 490 -7.38 35.08 -6.29
CA ASN A 490 -8.61 35.48 -5.64
C ASN A 490 -8.45 35.39 -4.13
N VAL A 491 -8.72 36.49 -3.43
CA VAL A 491 -8.64 36.60 -1.98
C VAL A 491 -9.87 37.28 -1.42
N ILE A 492 -10.15 37.02 -0.14
CA ILE A 492 -10.98 37.89 0.69
C ILE A 492 -10.11 38.49 1.80
N VAL A 493 -10.17 39.81 1.94
CA VAL A 493 -9.57 40.56 3.06
C VAL A 493 -10.70 41.00 3.98
N ARG A 494 -10.60 40.72 5.28
CA ARG A 494 -11.61 41.07 6.28
C ARG A 494 -11.01 41.94 7.38
N ALA A 495 -11.82 42.85 7.92
CA ALA A 495 -11.55 43.57 9.14
C ALA A 495 -12.68 43.28 10.15
N ILE A 496 -12.35 42.54 11.20
CA ILE A 496 -13.27 42.04 12.22
C ILE A 496 -13.07 42.85 13.50
N GLY A 497 -14.18 43.32 14.08
CA GLY A 497 -14.17 44.19 15.25
C GLY A 497 -15.25 43.76 16.23
N PRO A 498 -16.53 44.15 16.04
CA PRO A 498 -17.61 43.83 16.96
C PRO A 498 -17.78 42.34 17.26
N SER A 499 -17.54 41.46 16.27
CA SER A 499 -17.65 40.01 16.48
C SER A 499 -16.62 39.48 17.48
N LEU A 500 -15.49 40.17 17.70
CA LEU A 500 -14.49 39.78 18.70
C LEU A 500 -15.03 39.86 20.13
N ALA A 501 -15.99 40.74 20.41
CA ALA A 501 -16.61 40.83 21.73
C ALA A 501 -17.37 39.54 22.10
N SER A 502 -17.96 38.86 21.10
CA SER A 502 -18.62 37.57 21.30
C SER A 502 -17.66 36.44 21.66
N LEU A 503 -16.36 36.63 21.39
CA LEU A 503 -15.28 35.71 21.75
C LEU A 503 -14.63 36.05 23.11
N GLY A 504 -15.24 36.96 23.89
CA GLY A 504 -14.77 37.34 25.23
C GLY A 504 -13.65 38.39 25.25
N LEU A 505 -13.35 39.02 24.11
CA LEU A 505 -12.41 40.14 24.05
C LEU A 505 -13.08 41.43 24.49
N GLN A 506 -12.51 42.10 25.50
CA GLN A 506 -12.96 43.42 25.92
C GLN A 506 -12.28 44.51 25.07
N GLY A 507 -12.97 45.61 24.81
CA GLY A 507 -12.41 46.73 24.04
C GLY A 507 -12.28 46.46 22.54
N ALA A 508 -13.11 45.58 21.97
CA ALA A 508 -13.18 45.36 20.53
C ALA A 508 -13.53 46.65 19.77
N LEU A 509 -12.93 46.84 18.60
CA LEU A 509 -13.20 47.98 17.73
C LEU A 509 -14.66 47.93 17.26
N ALA A 510 -15.41 49.01 17.51
CA ALA A 510 -16.86 49.01 17.34
C ALA A 510 -17.33 49.09 15.88
N ASP A 511 -16.52 49.66 14.99
CA ASP A 511 -16.87 49.90 13.59
C ASP A 511 -15.58 49.94 12.75
N PRO A 512 -15.06 48.77 12.32
CA PRO A 512 -13.85 48.66 11.52
C PRO A 512 -14.10 48.99 10.04
N THR A 513 -13.27 49.88 9.50
CA THR A 513 -13.14 50.19 8.06
C THR A 513 -11.90 49.51 7.48
N LEU A 514 -11.94 49.15 6.20
CA LEU A 514 -10.85 48.49 5.49
C LEU A 514 -10.47 49.23 4.21
N GLU A 515 -9.18 49.50 4.02
CA GLU A 515 -8.61 49.92 2.74
C GLU A 515 -7.57 48.90 2.26
N LEU A 516 -7.66 48.48 1.00
CA LEU A 516 -6.65 47.66 0.36
C LEU A 516 -5.78 48.53 -0.54
N ARG A 517 -4.45 48.46 -0.37
CA ARG A 517 -3.47 49.28 -1.07
C ARG A 517 -2.44 48.43 -1.82
N ASP A 518 -1.92 48.98 -2.92
CA ASP A 518 -0.80 48.39 -3.67
C ASP A 518 0.56 48.73 -3.06
N SER A 519 1.63 48.18 -3.64
CA SER A 519 3.02 48.42 -3.22
C SER A 519 3.51 49.88 -3.34
N SER A 520 2.83 50.71 -4.14
CA SER A 520 3.11 52.14 -4.27
C SER A 520 2.33 52.99 -3.26
N GLY A 521 1.47 52.36 -2.45
CA GLY A 521 0.63 52.99 -1.44
C GLY A 521 -0.70 53.51 -1.98
N ASN A 522 -1.05 53.26 -3.24
CA ASN A 522 -2.33 53.67 -3.81
C ASN A 522 -3.47 52.82 -3.25
N VAL A 523 -4.62 53.44 -2.99
CA VAL A 523 -5.84 52.72 -2.60
C VAL A 523 -6.42 52.01 -3.82
N LEU A 524 -6.56 50.69 -3.73
CA LEU A 524 -7.21 49.84 -4.73
C LEU A 524 -8.72 49.76 -4.47
N LEU A 525 -9.09 49.43 -3.24
CA LEU A 525 -10.48 49.21 -2.81
C LEU A 525 -10.66 49.65 -1.37
N THR A 526 -11.87 50.08 -1.02
CA THR A 526 -12.27 50.39 0.36
C THR A 526 -13.60 49.73 0.68
N ASN A 527 -13.81 49.43 1.95
CA ASN A 527 -15.08 48.96 2.47
C ASN A 527 -15.25 49.43 3.93
N ASP A 528 -16.50 49.69 4.32
CA ASP A 528 -16.90 50.11 5.67
C ASP A 528 -17.79 49.03 6.29
N ASN A 529 -18.85 48.63 5.58
CA ASN A 529 -19.67 47.49 5.95
C ASN A 529 -19.64 46.47 4.81
N TRP A 530 -19.47 45.19 5.14
CA TRP A 530 -19.25 44.13 4.16
C TRP A 530 -20.42 43.94 3.19
N LYS A 531 -21.62 44.39 3.58
CA LYS A 531 -22.81 44.38 2.72
C LYS A 531 -22.90 45.56 1.75
N ASP A 532 -22.09 46.61 1.91
CA ASP A 532 -22.23 47.85 1.16
C ASP A 532 -22.02 47.68 -0.35
N THR A 533 -21.01 46.90 -0.75
CA THR A 533 -20.56 46.84 -2.15
C THR A 533 -20.47 45.43 -2.73
N GLN A 534 -20.23 44.40 -1.92
CA GLN A 534 -19.89 43.05 -2.39
C GLN A 534 -20.67 41.94 -1.67
N GLU A 535 -21.86 42.22 -1.10
CA GLU A 535 -22.60 41.29 -0.24
C GLU A 535 -22.68 39.87 -0.82
N GLN A 536 -23.15 39.73 -2.07
CA GLN A 536 -23.33 38.41 -2.68
C GLN A 536 -21.99 37.67 -2.85
N ALA A 537 -20.98 38.35 -3.41
CA ALA A 537 -19.67 37.75 -3.63
C ALA A 537 -19.02 37.30 -2.31
N ILE A 538 -19.19 38.08 -1.24
CA ILE A 538 -18.71 37.74 0.12
C ILE A 538 -19.49 36.56 0.71
N ARG A 539 -20.80 36.47 0.50
CA ARG A 539 -21.59 35.30 0.93
C ARG A 539 -21.16 34.03 0.21
N ASP A 540 -20.86 34.12 -1.08
CA ASP A 540 -20.43 32.99 -1.91
C ASP A 540 -19.09 32.40 -1.45
N THR A 541 -18.25 33.17 -0.75
CA THR A 541 -17.00 32.64 -0.16
C THR A 541 -17.23 31.82 1.10
N MET A 542 -18.45 31.84 1.68
CA MET A 542 -18.76 31.28 3.01
C MET A 542 -17.91 31.88 4.16
N LEU A 543 -17.31 33.06 3.95
CA LEU A 543 -16.48 33.78 4.92
C LEU A 543 -17.04 35.17 5.24
N ALA A 544 -18.36 35.37 5.06
CA ALA A 544 -19.00 36.64 5.43
C ALA A 544 -18.80 36.95 6.92
N PRO A 545 -18.42 38.19 7.30
CA PRO A 545 -18.42 38.62 8.69
C PRO A 545 -19.79 38.43 9.35
N SER A 546 -19.80 38.12 10.65
CA SER A 546 -21.04 37.87 11.40
C SER A 546 -21.75 39.14 11.84
N ASN A 547 -21.04 40.26 11.93
CA ASN A 547 -21.63 41.56 12.24
C ASN A 547 -21.69 42.42 10.98
N ASP A 548 -22.81 43.13 10.79
CA ASP A 548 -23.02 43.97 9.62
C ASP A 548 -22.08 45.17 9.58
N LEU A 549 -21.54 45.63 10.73
CA LEU A 549 -20.58 46.74 10.82
C LEU A 549 -19.12 46.32 10.53
N GLU A 550 -18.88 45.08 10.13
CA GLU A 550 -17.54 44.61 9.80
C GLU A 550 -17.25 44.81 8.32
N SER A 551 -16.00 45.07 7.95
CA SER A 551 -15.61 45.27 6.55
C SER A 551 -15.08 44.00 5.90
N ALA A 552 -15.36 43.82 4.61
CA ALA A 552 -14.71 42.80 3.78
C ALA A 552 -14.55 43.23 2.32
N ILE A 553 -13.48 42.78 1.69
CA ILE A 553 -13.17 43.01 0.27
C ILE A 553 -12.84 41.67 -0.38
N VAL A 554 -13.60 41.27 -1.41
CA VAL A 554 -13.28 40.13 -2.28
C VAL A 554 -12.70 40.66 -3.59
N THR A 555 -11.50 40.21 -3.97
CA THR A 555 -10.85 40.70 -5.19
C THR A 555 -9.83 39.72 -5.76
N SER A 556 -9.40 39.94 -7.00
CA SER A 556 -8.31 39.20 -7.66
C SER A 556 -7.08 40.10 -7.75
N LEU A 557 -5.97 39.65 -7.18
CA LEU A 557 -4.74 40.44 -7.08
C LEU A 557 -3.59 39.76 -7.82
N PRO A 558 -2.91 40.44 -8.76
CA PRO A 558 -1.66 39.98 -9.36
C PRO A 558 -0.58 39.67 -8.30
N PRO A 559 0.44 38.86 -8.62
CA PRO A 559 1.59 38.68 -7.75
C PRO A 559 2.24 40.02 -7.40
N GLY A 560 2.53 40.24 -6.11
CA GLY A 560 3.01 41.51 -5.59
C GLY A 560 2.79 41.68 -4.09
N ALA A 561 3.27 42.80 -3.55
CA ALA A 561 3.06 43.20 -2.17
C ALA A 561 1.84 44.12 -2.05
N TYR A 562 1.01 43.86 -1.04
CA TYR A 562 -0.21 44.59 -0.75
C TYR A 562 -0.29 44.95 0.73
N THR A 563 -1.11 45.96 1.05
CA THR A 563 -1.34 46.39 2.42
C THR A 563 -2.83 46.50 2.68
N ALA A 564 -3.31 45.78 3.69
CA ALA A 564 -4.65 45.92 4.25
C ALA A 564 -4.59 46.88 5.45
N VAL A 565 -5.19 48.06 5.32
CA VAL A 565 -5.26 49.07 6.37
C VAL A 565 -6.61 48.97 7.05
N MET A 566 -6.60 48.66 8.35
CA MET A 566 -7.80 48.67 9.19
C MET A 566 -7.78 49.89 10.12
N SER A 567 -8.89 50.63 10.13
CA SER A 567 -9.10 51.80 10.97
C SER A 567 -10.48 51.78 11.62
N GLY A 568 -10.63 52.42 12.78
CA GLY A 568 -11.94 52.68 13.36
C GLY A 568 -12.63 53.84 12.66
N LYS A 569 -13.91 53.66 12.29
CA LYS A 569 -14.73 54.76 11.77
C LYS A 569 -14.73 55.93 12.73
N ASN A 570 -14.69 57.15 12.19
CA ASN A 570 -14.58 58.39 12.96
C ASN A 570 -13.36 58.46 13.91
N ASN A 571 -12.25 57.80 13.56
CA ASN A 571 -11.02 57.73 14.36
C ASN A 571 -11.22 57.06 15.73
N THR A 572 -12.14 56.10 15.83
CA THR A 572 -12.26 55.25 17.02
C THR A 572 -11.09 54.27 17.11
N THR A 573 -10.84 53.77 18.32
CA THR A 573 -9.72 52.85 18.63
C THR A 573 -10.24 51.62 19.34
N GLY A 574 -9.51 50.51 19.27
CA GLY A 574 -9.87 49.26 19.92
C GLY A 574 -9.20 48.05 19.28
N ILE A 575 -9.47 46.86 19.81
CA ILE A 575 -8.90 45.61 19.28
C ILE A 575 -9.63 45.22 18.00
N GLY A 576 -8.88 45.02 16.92
CA GLY A 576 -9.41 44.49 15.67
C GLY A 576 -8.54 43.35 15.12
N LEU A 577 -9.11 42.62 14.16
CA LEU A 577 -8.48 41.47 13.50
C LEU A 577 -8.56 41.67 11.98
N VAL A 578 -7.39 41.74 11.33
CA VAL A 578 -7.29 41.72 9.86
C VAL A 578 -6.98 40.30 9.42
N GLU A 579 -7.68 39.82 8.41
CA GLU A 579 -7.49 38.47 7.86
C GLU A 579 -7.45 38.51 6.34
N VAL A 580 -6.57 37.70 5.75
CA VAL A 580 -6.54 37.44 4.31
C VAL A 580 -6.69 35.94 4.11
N TYR A 581 -7.72 35.54 3.36
CA TYR A 581 -7.93 34.14 2.96
C TYR A 581 -7.66 33.97 1.48
N ASP A 582 -6.97 32.88 1.16
CA ASP A 582 -6.86 32.37 -0.21
C ASP A 582 -8.18 31.71 -0.61
N LEU A 583 -8.87 32.24 -1.61
CA LEU A 583 -10.12 31.66 -2.11
C LEU A 583 -9.88 30.65 -3.24
N GLN A 584 -8.64 30.57 -3.75
CA GLN A 584 -8.28 29.72 -4.87
C GLN A 584 -6.98 28.97 -4.58
N HIS A 585 -7.17 27.79 -3.99
CA HIS A 585 -6.10 26.85 -3.66
C HIS A 585 -5.49 26.25 -4.92
N GLY A 586 -4.20 26.48 -5.15
CA GLY A 586 -3.46 25.94 -6.28
C GLY A 586 -2.00 26.40 -6.27
N PRO A 587 -1.09 25.72 -6.98
CA PRO A 587 0.35 25.97 -6.87
C PRO A 587 0.84 27.20 -7.65
N THR A 588 0.03 27.77 -8.55
CA THR A 588 0.46 28.82 -9.49
C THR A 588 0.71 30.17 -8.85
N SER A 589 -0.02 30.47 -7.76
CA SER A 589 0.23 31.60 -6.88
C SER A 589 -0.16 31.23 -5.45
N LYS A 590 0.48 31.84 -4.44
CA LYS A 590 0.23 31.59 -3.01
C LYS A 590 0.42 32.84 -2.15
N LEU A 591 -0.21 32.87 -0.99
CA LEU A 591 0.17 33.82 0.07
C LEU A 591 1.56 33.41 0.58
N ALA A 592 2.50 34.36 0.58
CA ALA A 592 3.93 34.10 0.86
C ALA A 592 4.39 34.62 2.23
N ASN A 593 3.74 35.66 2.76
CA ASN A 593 3.98 36.14 4.11
C ASN A 593 2.76 36.85 4.71
N ILE A 594 2.84 37.09 6.01
CA ILE A 594 2.20 38.24 6.66
C ILE A 594 3.27 39.07 7.34
N SER A 595 3.11 40.38 7.30
CA SER A 595 3.99 41.35 7.97
C SER A 595 3.13 42.49 8.50
N THR A 596 2.91 42.50 9.82
CA THR A 596 1.97 43.43 10.43
C THR A 596 2.65 44.31 11.47
N ARG A 597 2.55 45.62 11.28
CA ARG A 597 3.07 46.62 12.24
C ARG A 597 1.95 47.12 13.13
N GLY A 598 2.18 47.13 14.43
CA GLY A 598 1.16 47.57 15.39
C GLY A 598 1.65 47.73 16.82
N SER A 599 0.73 48.18 17.68
CA SER A 599 0.99 48.31 19.12
C SER A 599 0.96 46.94 19.79
N VAL A 600 1.96 46.67 20.61
CA VAL A 600 2.07 45.54 21.53
C VAL A 600 1.79 46.06 22.94
N GLY A 601 0.68 45.60 23.53
CA GLY A 601 0.30 45.88 24.91
C GLY A 601 0.35 44.64 25.80
N ASN A 602 -0.20 44.78 27.01
CA ASN A 602 -0.28 43.70 28.00
C ASN A 602 -1.65 43.00 28.00
N GLY A 603 -1.70 41.78 28.53
CA GLY A 603 -2.94 41.01 28.69
C GLY A 603 -3.65 40.75 27.35
N GLN A 604 -4.90 41.19 27.21
CA GLN A 604 -5.65 41.02 25.95
C GLN A 604 -5.11 41.88 24.79
N ASN A 605 -4.24 42.87 25.06
CA ASN A 605 -3.71 43.82 24.08
C ASN A 605 -2.36 43.39 23.47
N VAL A 606 -1.91 42.15 23.71
CA VAL A 606 -0.76 41.58 22.99
C VAL A 606 -1.07 41.49 21.49
N MET A 607 -0.04 41.61 20.65
CA MET A 607 -0.17 41.43 19.21
C MET A 607 -0.13 39.93 18.90
N ILE A 608 -1.02 39.48 18.01
CA ILE A 608 -1.11 38.07 17.65
C ILE A 608 -1.14 37.92 16.13
N GLY A 609 -0.18 37.19 15.57
CA GLY A 609 -0.20 36.74 14.18
C GLY A 609 -0.77 35.33 14.08
N GLY A 610 -1.79 35.15 13.25
CA GLY A 610 -2.39 33.85 12.95
C GLY A 610 -1.99 33.34 11.57
N LEU A 611 -1.88 32.03 11.45
CA LEU A 611 -1.55 31.33 10.21
C LEU A 611 -2.39 30.05 10.13
N ILE A 612 -2.97 29.75 8.96
CA ILE A 612 -3.51 28.43 8.64
C ILE A 612 -2.70 27.84 7.48
N LEU A 613 -2.05 26.71 7.74
CA LEU A 613 -1.38 25.90 6.73
C LEU A 613 -2.34 24.84 6.18
N LEU A 614 -2.45 24.82 4.86
CA LEU A 614 -3.21 23.82 4.10
C LEU A 614 -2.24 22.94 3.32
N GLY A 615 -2.69 21.77 2.87
CA GLY A 615 -1.89 20.81 2.11
C GLY A 615 -1.63 19.52 2.90
N PRO A 616 -0.96 18.52 2.30
CA PRO A 616 -0.63 17.26 2.98
C PRO A 616 0.72 17.28 3.71
N ASP A 617 1.66 18.11 3.24
CA ASP A 617 3.06 18.09 3.68
C ASP A 617 3.34 19.23 4.68
N PRO A 618 4.30 19.08 5.62
CA PRO A 618 4.72 20.18 6.48
C PRO A 618 5.34 21.36 5.69
N ALA A 619 5.23 22.56 6.24
CA ALA A 619 5.85 23.78 5.71
C ALA A 619 6.92 24.32 6.66
N LYS A 620 8.04 24.79 6.10
CA LYS A 620 9.05 25.53 6.86
C LYS A 620 8.63 26.99 6.98
N ILE A 621 8.31 27.43 8.20
CA ILE A 621 7.86 28.79 8.50
C ILE A 621 8.83 29.49 9.44
N LEU A 622 9.24 30.70 9.08
CA LEU A 622 9.96 31.61 9.98
C LEU A 622 8.99 32.63 10.56
N PHE A 623 8.82 32.61 11.88
CA PHE A 623 8.16 33.69 12.62
C PHE A 623 9.20 34.63 13.18
N ARG A 624 8.98 35.94 13.13
CA ARG A 624 9.85 36.93 13.79
C ARG A 624 9.05 38.10 14.34
N ALA A 625 9.56 38.69 15.42
CA ALA A 625 9.06 39.93 16.00
C ALA A 625 10.18 40.98 16.04
N ILE A 626 10.02 42.04 15.27
CA ILE A 626 11.00 43.12 15.10
C ILE A 626 10.58 44.31 15.94
N GLY A 627 11.49 44.80 16.77
CA GLY A 627 11.25 45.85 17.75
C GLY A 627 12.30 46.94 17.63
N PRO A 628 13.48 46.79 18.27
CA PRO A 628 14.56 47.78 18.24
C PRO A 628 14.93 48.29 16.84
N SER A 629 14.96 47.41 15.82
CA SER A 629 15.32 47.81 14.46
C SER A 629 14.35 48.84 13.85
N LEU A 630 13.11 48.92 14.35
CA LEU A 630 12.14 49.92 13.90
C LEU A 630 12.53 51.37 14.27
N ALA A 631 13.37 51.56 15.29
CA ALA A 631 13.87 52.88 15.65
C ALA A 631 14.72 53.50 14.53
N GLY A 632 15.48 52.67 13.80
CA GLY A 632 16.23 53.09 12.60
C GLY A 632 15.33 53.58 11.45
N GLY A 633 14.07 53.12 11.43
CA GLY A 633 13.03 53.56 10.49
C GLY A 633 12.22 54.78 10.95
N GLY A 634 12.60 55.43 12.06
CA GLY A 634 11.94 56.63 12.58
C GLY A 634 10.76 56.37 13.53
N ILE A 635 10.55 55.13 13.97
CA ILE A 635 9.50 54.78 14.95
C ILE A 635 10.01 55.06 16.37
N GLN A 636 9.50 56.13 16.99
CA GLN A 636 10.01 56.62 18.29
C GLN A 636 9.60 55.77 19.51
N SER A 637 8.60 54.89 19.39
CA SER A 637 8.10 54.05 20.48
C SER A 637 8.17 52.56 20.13
N ALA A 638 9.29 52.13 19.56
CA ALA A 638 9.57 50.73 19.27
C ALA A 638 9.58 49.87 20.55
N LEU A 639 9.09 48.64 20.46
CA LEU A 639 9.17 47.68 21.56
C LEU A 639 10.64 47.28 21.77
N ALA A 640 11.17 47.53 22.96
CA ALA A 640 12.61 47.40 23.21
C ALA A 640 13.12 45.94 23.28
N ASP A 641 12.27 44.99 23.68
CA ASP A 641 12.65 43.59 23.88
C ASP A 641 11.43 42.69 23.58
N PRO A 642 11.21 42.33 22.30
CA PRO A 642 10.10 41.50 21.86
C PRO A 642 10.29 40.02 22.24
N GLN A 643 9.35 39.48 23.00
CA GLN A 643 9.17 38.05 23.25
C GLN A 643 8.16 37.46 22.25
N LEU A 644 8.52 36.34 21.61
CA LEU A 644 7.69 35.58 20.70
C LEU A 644 7.35 34.20 21.30
N ASP A 645 6.06 33.89 21.38
CA ASP A 645 5.56 32.56 21.77
C ASP A 645 4.72 31.97 20.62
N LEU A 646 5.00 30.73 20.23
CA LEU A 646 4.30 30.03 19.15
C LEU A 646 3.40 28.93 19.72
N PHE A 647 2.15 28.88 19.28
CA PHE A 647 1.13 27.91 19.71
C PHE A 647 0.52 27.16 18.52
N ASP A 648 0.17 25.89 18.73
CA ASP A 648 -0.64 25.11 17.79
C ASP A 648 -2.15 25.41 17.92
N GLY A 649 -2.96 24.79 17.05
CA GLY A 649 -4.41 24.99 17.00
C GLY A 649 -5.17 24.50 18.23
N GLN A 650 -4.50 23.78 19.13
CA GLN A 650 -5.02 23.25 20.38
C GLN A 650 -4.65 24.16 21.56
N GLY A 651 -3.89 25.23 21.31
CA GLY A 651 -3.41 26.17 22.33
C GLY A 651 -2.16 25.68 23.06
N THR A 652 -1.48 24.65 22.57
CA THR A 652 -0.21 24.17 23.15
C THR A 652 0.94 25.04 22.68
N ARG A 653 1.79 25.53 23.59
CA ARG A 653 3.00 26.27 23.20
C ARG A 653 4.05 25.31 22.62
N ILE A 654 4.42 25.53 21.37
CA ILE A 654 5.38 24.73 20.60
C ILE A 654 6.72 25.45 20.35
N GLY A 655 6.82 26.74 20.68
CA GLY A 655 8.06 27.50 20.57
C GLY A 655 8.03 28.76 21.41
N THR A 656 9.22 29.24 21.82
CA THR A 656 9.39 30.51 22.55
C THR A 656 10.78 31.07 22.28
N ASN A 657 10.90 32.38 22.07
CA ASN A 657 12.18 33.05 21.85
C ASN A 657 12.06 34.55 22.14
N ASN A 658 13.08 35.15 22.79
CA ASN A 658 13.24 36.60 22.92
C ASN A 658 14.53 37.15 22.28
N ASN A 659 15.54 36.30 22.01
CA ASN A 659 16.70 36.69 21.21
C ASN A 659 16.98 35.64 20.13
N TRP A 660 16.92 36.05 18.87
CA TRP A 660 16.94 35.14 17.73
C TRP A 660 18.23 34.32 17.60
N ARG A 661 19.34 34.81 18.18
CA ARG A 661 20.64 34.13 18.17
C ARG A 661 20.76 33.01 19.21
N ASP A 662 19.89 32.94 20.20
CA ASP A 662 20.07 32.05 21.35
C ASP A 662 19.95 30.56 20.98
N SER A 663 19.10 30.21 20.01
CA SER A 663 18.76 28.81 19.72
C SER A 663 18.95 28.38 18.27
N GLN A 664 18.65 29.27 17.30
CA GLN A 664 18.55 28.90 15.88
C GLN A 664 19.36 29.82 14.96
N GLN A 665 20.40 30.49 15.48
CA GLN A 665 21.16 31.53 14.75
C GLN A 665 21.51 31.14 13.32
N THR A 666 22.24 30.04 13.13
CA THR A 666 22.70 29.61 11.79
C THR A 666 21.51 29.34 10.87
N LEU A 667 20.52 28.57 11.33
CA LEU A 667 19.35 28.21 10.53
C LEU A 667 18.54 29.44 10.13
N ILE A 668 18.41 30.43 11.01
CA ILE A 668 17.70 31.69 10.74
C ILE A 668 18.51 32.58 9.79
N GLN A 669 19.83 32.65 9.91
CA GLN A 669 20.70 33.36 8.96
C GLN A 669 20.61 32.78 7.56
N ASP A 670 20.57 31.45 7.44
CA ASP A 670 20.46 30.74 6.16
C ASP A 670 19.16 31.06 5.40
N THR A 671 18.12 31.54 6.10
CA THR A 671 16.87 32.00 5.46
C THR A 671 17.03 33.31 4.68
N GLY A 672 18.09 34.09 4.94
CA GLY A 672 18.25 35.45 4.43
C GLY A 672 17.32 36.49 5.07
N ALA A 673 16.54 36.09 6.09
CA ALA A 673 15.53 36.92 6.75
C ALA A 673 15.74 37.01 8.28
N ALA A 674 17.00 36.90 8.74
CA ALA A 674 17.34 37.09 10.15
C ALA A 674 17.02 38.51 10.64
N PRO A 675 16.56 38.68 11.89
CA PRO A 675 16.49 40.00 12.52
C PRO A 675 17.87 40.69 12.57
N GLU A 676 17.88 42.03 12.57
CA GLU A 676 19.11 42.83 12.56
C GLU A 676 19.65 43.07 13.97
N ASP A 677 18.76 43.28 14.94
CA ASP A 677 19.10 43.50 16.34
C ASP A 677 19.07 42.18 17.12
N ASP A 678 20.02 42.00 18.04
CA ASP A 678 20.17 40.76 18.80
C ASP A 678 19.04 40.56 19.83
N ALA A 679 18.38 41.63 20.27
CA ALA A 679 17.22 41.58 21.17
C ALA A 679 15.90 41.26 20.46
N GLU A 680 15.92 41.03 19.14
CA GLU A 680 14.72 40.64 18.38
C GLU A 680 14.49 39.14 18.44
N SER A 681 13.24 38.71 18.36
CA SER A 681 12.89 37.30 18.47
C SER A 681 12.56 36.67 17.12
N ALA A 682 12.95 35.41 16.95
CA ALA A 682 12.58 34.60 15.81
C ALA A 682 12.51 33.10 16.14
N ILE A 683 11.58 32.41 15.48
CA ILE A 683 11.37 30.97 15.59
C ILE A 683 11.25 30.40 14.18
N LEU A 684 12.15 29.50 13.80
CA LEU A 684 12.06 28.71 12.57
C LEU A 684 11.49 27.32 12.88
N SER A 685 10.40 26.93 12.23
CA SER A 685 9.75 25.64 12.51
C SER A 685 9.24 24.95 11.25
N ASP A 686 9.29 23.61 11.24
CA ASP A 686 8.61 22.77 10.27
C ASP A 686 7.22 22.42 10.84
N LEU A 687 6.18 23.04 10.27
CA LEU A 687 4.82 22.98 10.77
C LEU A 687 3.95 22.09 9.87
N ALA A 688 3.26 21.12 10.47
CA ALA A 688 2.25 20.34 9.78
C ALA A 688 1.06 21.24 9.32
N PRO A 689 0.22 20.78 8.40
CA PRO A 689 -1.04 21.45 8.09
C PRO A 689 -1.90 21.65 9.34
N GLY A 690 -2.41 22.87 9.55
CA GLY A 690 -3.11 23.25 10.77
C GLY A 690 -3.11 24.76 11.04
N SER A 691 -3.76 25.17 12.12
CA SER A 691 -3.79 26.56 12.58
C SER A 691 -2.68 26.81 13.60
N TYR A 692 -2.03 27.97 13.51
CA TYR A 692 -0.93 28.39 14.38
C TYR A 692 -1.09 29.82 14.81
N THR A 693 -0.64 30.11 16.02
CA THR A 693 -0.73 31.44 16.64
C THR A 693 0.62 31.86 17.18
N ALA A 694 1.15 32.97 16.67
CA ALA A 694 2.36 33.61 17.17
C ALA A 694 1.97 34.84 18.00
N VAL A 695 2.33 34.85 19.28
CA VAL A 695 2.02 35.92 20.23
C VAL A 695 3.28 36.75 20.46
N VAL A 696 3.19 38.06 20.22
CA VAL A 696 4.25 39.02 20.54
C VAL A 696 3.89 39.77 21.81
N SER A 697 4.81 39.77 22.77
CA SER A 697 4.74 40.53 24.02
C SER A 697 6.08 41.21 24.30
N GLY A 698 6.13 42.14 25.25
CA GLY A 698 7.39 42.69 25.74
C GLY A 698 7.90 41.93 26.95
N VAL A 699 9.21 41.64 26.98
CA VAL A 699 9.85 41.08 28.18
C VAL A 699 9.56 41.98 29.40
N ASN A 700 9.26 41.37 30.54
CA ASN A 700 8.87 42.05 31.79
C ASN A 700 7.65 42.99 31.66
N GLY A 701 6.76 42.78 30.67
CA GLY A 701 5.56 43.59 30.46
C GLY A 701 5.82 44.91 29.72
N GLY A 702 6.93 44.99 28.98
CA GLY A 702 7.22 46.09 28.07
C GLY A 702 6.11 46.29 27.03
N THR A 703 5.89 47.54 26.63
CA THR A 703 4.89 47.91 25.61
C THR A 703 5.54 48.81 24.58
N GLY A 704 5.05 48.79 23.35
CA GLY A 704 5.62 49.55 22.25
C GLY A 704 5.07 49.12 20.90
N THR A 705 5.72 49.56 19.83
CA THR A 705 5.40 49.18 18.45
C THR A 705 6.33 48.06 18.02
N ALA A 706 5.78 46.98 17.46
CA ALA A 706 6.55 45.91 16.87
C ALA A 706 6.00 45.55 15.48
N LEU A 707 6.78 44.78 14.74
CA LEU A 707 6.36 44.10 13.52
C LEU A 707 6.33 42.60 13.80
N ILE A 708 5.17 41.95 13.62
CA ILE A 708 5.09 40.48 13.58
C ILE A 708 5.09 40.01 12.15
N GLU A 709 5.92 39.01 11.85
CA GLU A 709 6.01 38.45 10.51
C GLU A 709 6.03 36.93 10.54
N ALA A 710 5.41 36.32 9.53
CA ALA A 710 5.52 34.89 9.24
C ALA A 710 5.85 34.70 7.76
N TYR A 711 6.96 34.03 7.47
CA TYR A 711 7.43 33.76 6.11
C TYR A 711 7.32 32.28 5.79
N TYR A 712 6.62 31.97 4.70
CA TYR A 712 6.70 30.64 4.09
C TYR A 712 8.02 30.54 3.33
N LEU A 713 8.94 29.69 3.80
CA LEU A 713 10.23 29.45 3.15
C LEU A 713 10.11 28.28 2.16
N GLN A 714 10.68 28.45 0.97
CA GLN A 714 10.69 27.43 -0.09
C GLN A 714 11.99 26.67 -0.15
#